data_AF-A0A257TXB1-F1
#
_entry.id   AF-A0A257TXB1-F1
#
_cell.length_a   1.000
_cell.length_b   1.000
_cell.length_c   1.000
_cell.angle_alpha   90.00
_cell.angle_beta   90.00
_cell.angle_gamma   90.00
#
_symmetry.space_group_name_H-M   'P 1'
#
loop_
_entity.id
_entity.type
_entity.pdbx_description
1 polymer ?
#
loop_
_entity_poly.entity_id
_entity_poly.type
_entity_poly.pdbx_seq_one_letter_code
_entity_poly.pdbx_strand_id
1 'polypeptide(L)'
;MSRAWLVDWLRRGSRTREHDREALKSSHPGPLPEGEEAFVRMPQFALSDEDAEAVADYLLGADLPGATSRRSTGAARRGRRLLMTLGCLACHQVGELGAAGLFGGGDLSHVAEKRPADFFARWLADPAKINPNHRMPVFRLSDAERADLAAWLATLKSEPAELSGSENQTGVRVGSARGASGLRLVEQLRCRACHALPGDAAPRSASVELDRRKAGKHGEHTCLGRPDRHSSRPGYALSQPQREALVAYLTSVQPTSPPADGRFVLRERNCLACHARDGDQGIAANLAPVIEQHPELAPLLPTLAPPALTAVGDKLHDAALADAITLRSPPLRPWLAVRMPRFNLSEGELAALTAYFATIDRIPGRPRNEPKLAEKALATAGSRLVTSAGFGCTSCHKIGSLAPSNVALAARGTDLSLVGNRIRGAWFDRWVRNPARIVPRMEMPAIQIPVRGVLGENLASQLAAVWHVLNTPGFEPPPSGPIRVARHLGDDSPPIVITDVVEFDKRVIVRPVMIGLKNRHNVLFDLGANQLVGWWLGDTANQHVRGKSWYWEPAGVNLLPAPGKQAELELLGESRAIAPGPIVGASLADLDGFETHCDSVAFRYRQVFIDGGEAIMLRVTQRILPANDGPAKGTRRRWEIDGVPAGYRVRLCYAQGRLGDREKIRSPAGGFGANGSRFVLLSATDKGGPLTAEIIYLSSGEPPAAPSTTPPVSSEAPVRLNVVPGYDAVRLPLPRSEMPTGLTWRDDGTLFFCSLKGGVWLARDTDADRVEDRVQLVTDGLPAPYGIACWGESIDVAAKYGVVRLSQFDNDARARRAEVVASGWGYTSDYHDWTIGLPRDADGNYYIGLPCQQDNRWPAEAYLRGSVVRLRATKATVDRPRLFNLEPISAGIRFPMGLAIDRDGELFATDNQGNYNPFNELNHLRQGARYGFINKLEAKPGFQPPYDDPAIAIPHPWTRSVNGVCFLHTPQTAQKARGNAFGPFEGHLIGCEFDTRRLIRMSLEKIGDTYQGAAYPFSIEPAPGEPTFEGPVVCAVSPDGDLYVGSLRDSGWGGGQNTGSIVRLRPNGAVPVGIAEVRALHDGFAIDFTAPVARGRAADASNYSVSSYRRITTPAYGGPDVDRESESIAAVELSPDGRRASLHLKRMRAGFVYEFQLRNLASDSQ
;
A
#
# COMPACT_ATOMS: atom_id res chain seq x y z
N MET A 1 5.20 -34.58 33.52
CA MET A 1 5.32 -33.35 34.35
C MET A 1 6.61 -33.49 35.15
N SER A 2 7.35 -32.42 35.44
CA SER A 2 8.58 -32.56 36.25
C SER A 2 8.23 -32.83 37.72
N ARG A 3 9.01 -33.69 38.39
CA ARG A 3 8.79 -34.05 39.80
C ARG A 3 8.91 -32.83 40.70
N ALA A 4 9.97 -32.05 40.53
CA ALA A 4 10.24 -30.85 41.34
C ALA A 4 9.08 -29.83 41.29
N TRP A 5 8.54 -29.56 40.11
CA TRP A 5 7.38 -28.67 39.97
C TRP A 5 6.14 -29.22 40.66
N LEU A 6 5.86 -30.53 40.53
CA LEU A 6 4.68 -31.17 41.13
C LEU A 6 4.73 -31.11 42.66
N VAL A 7 5.88 -31.40 43.25
CA VAL A 7 6.08 -31.34 44.71
C VAL A 7 5.87 -29.92 45.22
N ASP A 8 6.48 -28.91 44.58
CA ASP A 8 6.31 -27.50 44.97
C ASP A 8 4.84 -27.04 44.85
N TRP A 9 4.15 -27.44 43.77
CA TRP A 9 2.75 -27.11 43.54
C TRP A 9 1.81 -27.74 44.57
N LEU A 10 2.02 -29.01 44.93
CA LEU A 10 1.25 -29.71 45.96
C LEU A 10 1.42 -29.09 47.36
N ARG A 11 2.62 -28.55 47.66
CA ARG A 11 2.90 -27.89 48.95
C ARG A 11 2.20 -26.54 49.07
N ARG A 12 2.36 -25.69 48.06
CA ARG A 12 2.05 -24.25 48.19
C ARG A 12 0.66 -23.87 47.69
N GLY A 13 -0.01 -24.76 46.95
CA GLY A 13 -1.15 -24.38 46.11
C GLY A 13 -0.72 -23.33 45.08
N SER A 14 -1.62 -22.86 44.22
CA SER A 14 -1.27 -21.89 43.18
C SER A 14 -0.71 -20.59 43.76
N ARG A 15 0.62 -20.45 43.80
CA ARG A 15 1.31 -19.15 43.81
C ARG A 15 2.03 -19.02 42.47
N THR A 16 1.75 -17.92 41.77
CA THR A 16 2.73 -17.31 40.85
C THR A 16 4.03 -17.10 41.62
N ARG A 17 5.17 -17.38 41.01
CA ARG A 17 6.47 -17.25 41.70
C ARG A 17 6.65 -15.80 42.13
N GLU A 18 7.38 -15.57 43.22
CA GLU A 18 7.64 -14.22 43.74
C GLU A 18 8.30 -13.30 42.70
N HIS A 19 9.04 -13.89 41.75
CA HIS A 19 9.62 -13.22 40.59
C HIS A 19 8.57 -12.68 39.60
N ASP A 20 7.43 -13.36 39.44
CA ASP A 20 6.32 -12.91 38.59
C ASP A 20 5.65 -11.65 39.18
N ARG A 21 5.67 -11.49 40.52
CA ARG A 21 5.09 -10.31 41.19
C ARG A 21 5.91 -9.03 41.02
N GLU A 22 7.22 -9.13 40.81
CA GLU A 22 8.06 -7.95 40.52
C GLU A 22 7.99 -7.57 39.04
N ALA A 23 7.95 -8.54 38.13
CA ALA A 23 7.76 -8.30 36.69
C ALA A 23 6.36 -7.71 36.35
N LEU A 24 5.31 -8.10 37.09
CA LEU A 24 3.97 -7.52 36.97
C LEU A 24 3.84 -6.11 37.57
N LYS A 25 4.75 -5.71 38.48
CA LYS A 25 4.76 -4.36 39.07
C LYS A 25 5.52 -3.35 38.21
N SER A 26 6.54 -3.78 37.46
CA SER A 26 7.34 -2.90 36.60
C SER A 26 6.69 -2.60 35.25
N SER A 27 5.67 -3.36 34.84
CA SER A 27 5.07 -3.28 33.50
C SER A 27 3.74 -2.51 33.43
N HIS A 28 3.14 -2.05 34.54
CA HIS A 28 1.86 -1.29 34.58
C HIS A 28 1.88 -0.14 35.62
N PRO A 29 1.92 1.15 35.23
CA PRO A 29 1.84 2.29 36.15
C PRO A 29 0.37 2.69 36.46
N GLY A 30 -0.44 1.72 36.87
CA GLY A 30 -1.82 1.94 37.31
C GLY A 30 -2.23 0.89 38.34
N PRO A 31 -3.26 1.14 39.18
CA PRO A 31 -3.73 0.15 40.13
C PRO A 31 -4.21 -1.08 39.34
N LEU A 32 -3.55 -2.22 39.55
CA LEU A 32 -4.02 -3.51 39.06
C LEU A 32 -5.48 -3.69 39.49
N PRO A 33 -6.39 -4.16 38.63
CA PRO A 33 -7.67 -4.67 39.11
C PRO A 33 -7.37 -5.79 40.11
N GLU A 34 -7.66 -5.56 41.40
CA GLU A 34 -7.49 -6.56 42.43
C GLU A 34 -8.39 -7.76 42.08
N GLY A 35 -7.79 -8.91 41.70
CA GLY A 35 -8.54 -10.16 41.64
C GLY A 35 -8.13 -11.22 40.62
N GLU A 36 -7.24 -10.94 39.67
CA GLU A 36 -6.91 -11.93 38.62
C GLU A 36 -5.77 -12.88 39.01
N GLU A 37 -6.05 -13.75 39.98
CA GLU A 37 -5.27 -14.96 40.24
C GLU A 37 -6.16 -16.17 39.90
N ALA A 38 -5.76 -16.93 38.88
CA ALA A 38 -6.28 -18.24 38.42
C ALA A 38 -7.66 -18.66 38.96
N PHE A 39 -8.69 -18.55 38.13
CA PHE A 39 -10.10 -18.81 38.47
C PHE A 39 -10.45 -20.29 38.71
N VAL A 40 -9.49 -21.20 38.55
CA VAL A 40 -9.57 -22.58 39.06
C VAL A 40 -8.41 -22.77 40.03
N ARG A 41 -8.72 -22.62 41.33
CA ARG A 41 -7.74 -22.85 42.39
C ARG A 41 -7.88 -24.30 42.85
N MET A 42 -6.77 -25.04 42.87
CA MET A 42 -6.74 -26.28 43.65
C MET A 42 -6.92 -25.87 45.12
N PRO A 43 -7.82 -26.51 45.88
CA PRO A 43 -7.86 -26.29 47.31
C PRO A 43 -6.51 -26.64 47.95
N GLN A 44 -6.08 -25.85 48.91
CA GLN A 44 -4.93 -26.17 49.73
C GLN A 44 -5.32 -27.24 50.75
N PHE A 45 -4.39 -28.14 51.06
CA PHE A 45 -4.56 -29.21 52.05
C PHE A 45 -3.50 -29.17 53.17
N ALA A 46 -2.63 -28.16 53.17
CA ALA A 46 -1.53 -28.01 54.14
C ALA A 46 -0.61 -29.25 54.25
N LEU A 47 -0.23 -29.82 53.10
CA LEU A 47 0.66 -30.98 53.02
C LEU A 47 2.06 -30.63 53.55
N SER A 48 2.68 -31.56 54.30
CA SER A 48 4.11 -31.49 54.61
C SER A 48 4.96 -31.79 53.36
N ASP A 49 6.26 -31.55 53.44
CA ASP A 49 7.21 -31.85 52.36
C ASP A 49 7.19 -33.35 52.02
N GLU A 50 7.15 -34.19 53.04
CA GLU A 50 7.06 -35.64 52.90
C GLU A 50 5.73 -36.09 52.30
N ASP A 51 4.61 -35.47 52.70
CA ASP A 51 3.29 -35.77 52.14
C ASP A 51 3.22 -35.39 50.65
N ALA A 52 3.75 -34.21 50.30
CA ALA A 52 3.78 -33.74 48.91
C ALA A 52 4.68 -34.61 48.02
N GLU A 53 5.82 -35.06 48.54
CA GLU A 53 6.67 -36.03 47.85
C GLU A 53 5.99 -37.39 47.68
N ALA A 54 5.33 -37.90 48.71
CA ALA A 54 4.61 -39.17 48.64
C ALA A 54 3.47 -39.14 47.62
N VAL A 55 2.68 -38.06 47.61
CA VAL A 55 1.62 -37.85 46.62
C VAL A 55 2.20 -37.70 45.21
N ALA A 56 3.31 -36.97 45.04
CA ALA A 56 3.98 -36.82 43.75
C ALA A 56 4.52 -38.16 43.22
N ASP A 57 5.13 -38.98 44.07
CA ASP A 57 5.67 -40.29 43.69
C ASP A 57 4.55 -41.27 43.28
N TYR A 58 3.40 -41.24 43.97
CA TYR A 58 2.21 -42.01 43.54
C TYR A 58 1.70 -41.56 42.16
N LEU A 59 1.58 -40.24 41.95
CA LEU A 59 1.05 -39.67 40.70
C LEU A 59 1.99 -39.87 39.50
N LEU A 60 3.31 -39.90 39.72
CA LEU A 60 4.33 -40.07 38.67
C LEU A 60 4.74 -41.52 38.43
N GLY A 61 4.56 -42.41 39.41
CA GLY A 61 4.94 -43.81 39.33
C GLY A 61 3.95 -44.70 38.56
N ALA A 62 2.73 -44.23 38.33
CA ALA A 62 1.74 -44.95 37.54
C ALA A 62 2.01 -44.81 36.04
N ASP A 63 2.12 -45.93 35.32
CA ASP A 63 2.31 -45.94 33.86
C ASP A 63 1.14 -45.22 33.17
N LEU A 64 1.38 -43.99 32.73
CA LEU A 64 0.48 -43.28 31.82
C LEU A 64 0.72 -43.82 30.40
N PRO A 65 -0.33 -44.26 29.67
CA PRO A 65 -0.16 -44.80 28.33
C PRO A 65 0.50 -43.78 27.38
N GLY A 66 1.64 -44.16 26.78
CA GLY A 66 2.19 -43.52 25.57
C GLY A 66 3.41 -42.61 25.71
N ALA A 67 4.10 -42.56 26.85
CA ALA A 67 5.31 -41.74 27.00
C ALA A 67 6.56 -42.44 26.43
N THR A 68 6.84 -42.24 25.13
CA THR A 68 8.20 -42.42 24.60
C THR A 68 8.80 -41.05 24.31
N SER A 69 9.89 -40.72 25.01
CA SER A 69 10.64 -39.48 24.84
C SER A 69 11.36 -39.49 23.48
N ARG A 70 10.73 -38.97 22.43
CA ARG A 70 11.41 -38.56 21.20
C ARG A 70 11.53 -37.03 21.17
N ARG A 71 12.76 -36.51 21.02
CA ARG A 71 13.01 -35.09 20.75
C ARG A 71 12.36 -34.73 19.41
N SER A 72 11.61 -33.64 19.36
CA SER A 72 11.09 -33.08 18.10
C SER A 72 12.27 -32.74 17.17
N THR A 73 12.16 -33.11 15.90
CA THR A 73 13.15 -32.79 14.83
C THR A 73 12.89 -31.43 14.17
N GLY A 74 11.92 -30.65 14.66
CA GLY A 74 11.56 -29.33 14.12
C GLY A 74 12.60 -28.24 14.38
N ALA A 75 12.54 -27.15 13.60
CA ALA A 75 13.42 -25.99 13.72
C ALA A 75 12.82 -24.93 14.65
N ALA A 76 13.46 -24.72 15.81
CA ALA A 76 13.00 -23.79 16.84
C ALA A 76 12.81 -22.34 16.31
N ARG A 77 13.67 -21.86 15.42
CA ARG A 77 13.54 -20.52 14.81
C ARG A 77 12.24 -20.36 14.02
N ARG A 78 11.81 -21.39 13.29
CA ARG A 78 10.52 -21.38 12.56
C ARG A 78 9.35 -21.50 13.54
N GLY A 79 9.49 -22.31 14.59
CA GLY A 79 8.51 -22.41 15.68
C GLY A 79 8.23 -21.07 16.36
N ARG A 80 9.28 -20.30 16.68
CA ARG A 80 9.17 -18.95 17.23
C ARG A 80 8.35 -18.03 16.33
N ARG A 81 8.69 -18.00 15.03
CA ARG A 81 7.96 -17.21 14.03
C ARG A 81 6.50 -17.63 13.95
N LEU A 82 6.21 -18.93 13.93
CA LEU A 82 4.84 -19.45 13.91
C LEU A 82 4.03 -19.00 15.13
N LEU A 83 4.59 -19.02 16.34
CA LEU A 83 3.89 -18.54 17.54
C LEU A 83 3.44 -17.08 17.38
N MET A 84 4.33 -16.22 16.88
CA MET A 84 4.08 -14.79 16.68
C MET A 84 3.08 -14.52 15.57
N THR A 85 3.05 -15.35 14.52
CA THR A 85 2.22 -15.07 13.34
C THR A 85 0.87 -15.78 13.32
N LEU A 86 0.72 -16.93 13.98
CA LEU A 86 -0.52 -17.73 13.94
C LEU A 86 -1.65 -17.13 14.79
N GLY A 87 -1.33 -16.21 15.70
CA GLY A 87 -2.27 -15.62 16.65
C GLY A 87 -2.19 -16.19 18.06
N CYS A 88 -1.15 -16.97 18.40
CA CYS A 88 -1.02 -17.56 19.74
C CYS A 88 -0.91 -16.49 20.83
N LEU A 89 -0.31 -15.33 20.52
CA LEU A 89 -0.14 -14.19 21.43
C LEU A 89 -1.45 -13.42 21.74
N ALA A 90 -2.57 -13.79 21.11
CA ALA A 90 -3.88 -13.29 21.54
C ALA A 90 -4.30 -13.91 22.88
N CYS A 91 -3.86 -15.13 23.15
CA CYS A 91 -4.23 -15.87 24.35
C CYS A 91 -3.04 -16.12 25.29
N HIS A 92 -1.83 -16.26 24.74
CA HIS A 92 -0.64 -16.61 25.53
C HIS A 92 0.30 -15.41 25.67
N GLN A 93 0.97 -15.35 26.81
CA GLN A 93 2.12 -14.48 27.04
C GLN A 93 3.43 -15.25 26.83
N VAL A 94 4.44 -14.58 26.28
CA VAL A 94 5.84 -15.04 26.27
C VAL A 94 6.76 -13.83 26.48
N GLY A 95 7.46 -13.80 27.62
CA GLY A 95 8.19 -12.62 28.07
C GLY A 95 7.25 -11.42 28.18
N GLU A 96 7.62 -10.33 27.52
CA GLU A 96 6.84 -9.09 27.45
C GLU A 96 5.81 -9.08 26.30
N LEU A 97 5.72 -10.16 25.50
CA LEU A 97 4.85 -10.23 24.34
C LEU A 97 3.54 -10.97 24.64
N GLY A 98 2.44 -10.44 24.13
CA GLY A 98 1.10 -11.02 24.29
C GLY A 98 0.48 -10.68 25.65
N ALA A 99 -0.64 -11.35 25.96
CA ALA A 99 -1.34 -11.17 27.23
C ALA A 99 -1.93 -12.52 27.67
N ALA A 100 -1.92 -12.76 28.99
CA ALA A 100 -2.64 -13.86 29.62
C ALA A 100 -3.84 -13.29 30.40
N GLY A 101 -4.97 -13.98 30.41
CA GLY A 101 -6.19 -13.50 31.08
C GLY A 101 -7.18 -14.62 31.38
N LEU A 102 -8.30 -14.27 32.04
CA LEU A 102 -9.34 -15.22 32.52
C LEU A 102 -9.79 -16.27 31.49
N PHE A 103 -10.06 -15.84 30.25
CA PHE A 103 -10.45 -16.71 29.14
C PHE A 103 -9.31 -16.96 28.14
N GLY A 104 -8.12 -16.47 28.45
CA GLY A 104 -6.90 -16.65 27.67
C GLY A 104 -6.16 -17.96 27.98
N GLY A 105 -5.00 -18.10 27.36
CA GLY A 105 -3.99 -19.08 27.68
C GLY A 105 -3.12 -18.61 28.85
N GLY A 106 -2.37 -19.53 29.44
CA GLY A 106 -1.36 -19.19 30.45
C GLY A 106 -0.07 -18.65 29.83
N ASP A 107 0.77 -18.06 30.68
CA ASP A 107 2.14 -17.69 30.33
C ASP A 107 2.95 -18.94 29.91
N LEU A 108 3.61 -18.84 28.76
CA LEU A 108 4.43 -19.89 28.17
C LEU A 108 5.94 -19.68 28.37
N SER A 109 6.38 -18.56 28.96
CA SER A 109 7.80 -18.14 29.08
C SER A 109 8.71 -19.22 29.65
N HIS A 110 8.20 -20.04 30.57
CA HIS A 110 8.94 -21.12 31.23
C HIS A 110 8.23 -22.48 31.14
N VAL A 111 7.40 -22.68 30.11
CA VAL A 111 6.50 -23.85 30.02
C VAL A 111 7.25 -25.19 29.96
N ALA A 112 8.50 -25.22 29.48
CA ALA A 112 9.30 -26.44 29.40
C ALA A 112 9.80 -26.94 30.77
N GLU A 113 9.66 -26.17 31.84
CA GLU A 113 9.88 -26.64 33.22
C GLU A 113 8.73 -27.53 33.70
N LYS A 114 7.52 -27.21 33.23
CA LYS A 114 6.27 -27.87 33.65
C LYS A 114 5.90 -29.06 32.78
N ARG A 115 6.29 -29.05 31.50
CA ARG A 115 5.88 -30.03 30.49
C ARG A 115 7.08 -30.64 29.76
N PRO A 116 7.13 -31.97 29.58
CA PRO A 116 8.21 -32.61 28.83
C PRO A 116 8.11 -32.29 27.32
N ALA A 117 9.21 -32.41 26.57
CA ALA A 117 9.26 -31.97 25.17
C ALA A 117 8.24 -32.66 24.25
N ASP A 118 7.95 -33.95 24.48
CA ASP A 118 6.97 -34.72 23.70
C ASP A 118 5.51 -34.29 23.96
N PHE A 119 5.24 -33.62 25.09
CA PHE A 119 3.90 -33.13 25.44
C PHE A 119 3.40 -32.10 24.43
N PHE A 120 4.26 -31.17 23.99
CA PHE A 120 3.85 -30.05 23.14
C PHE A 120 3.28 -30.53 21.80
N ALA A 121 3.93 -31.51 21.17
CA ALA A 121 3.45 -32.07 19.90
C ALA A 121 2.08 -32.75 20.05
N ARG A 122 1.88 -33.53 21.12
CA ARG A 122 0.59 -34.19 21.40
C ARG A 122 -0.51 -33.20 21.75
N TRP A 123 -0.18 -32.19 22.57
CA TRP A 123 -1.10 -31.12 22.96
C TRP A 123 -1.54 -30.29 21.75
N LEU A 124 -0.62 -29.92 20.87
CA LEU A 124 -0.95 -29.17 19.64
C LEU A 124 -1.72 -30.01 18.62
N ALA A 125 -1.66 -31.34 18.69
CA ALA A 125 -2.39 -32.24 17.80
C ALA A 125 -3.85 -32.41 18.23
N ASP A 126 -4.09 -32.73 19.50
CA ASP A 126 -5.43 -32.99 20.04
C ASP A 126 -5.46 -32.76 21.57
N PRO A 127 -5.72 -31.52 22.03
CA PRO A 127 -5.74 -31.23 23.45
C PRO A 127 -6.85 -31.98 24.21
N ALA A 128 -7.97 -32.32 23.56
CA ALA A 128 -9.11 -33.00 24.17
C ALA A 128 -8.76 -34.42 24.63
N LYS A 129 -7.86 -35.11 23.92
CA LYS A 129 -7.33 -36.42 24.34
C LYS A 129 -6.50 -36.35 25.61
N ILE A 130 -5.93 -35.20 25.93
CA ILE A 130 -5.10 -35.00 27.12
C ILE A 130 -5.92 -34.41 28.26
N ASN A 131 -6.77 -33.43 27.96
CA ASN A 131 -7.67 -32.80 28.91
C ASN A 131 -9.01 -32.51 28.22
N PRO A 132 -10.07 -33.29 28.48
CA PRO A 132 -11.40 -33.09 27.88
C PRO A 132 -12.01 -31.71 28.17
N ASN A 133 -11.60 -31.05 29.26
CA ASN A 133 -12.09 -29.74 29.69
C ASN A 133 -11.15 -28.59 29.27
N HIS A 134 -10.27 -28.80 28.28
CA HIS A 134 -9.38 -27.74 27.80
C HIS A 134 -10.15 -26.59 27.15
N ARG A 135 -9.58 -25.38 27.23
CA ARG A 135 -10.11 -24.17 26.55
C ARG A 135 -9.32 -23.78 25.31
N MET A 136 -8.13 -24.36 25.11
CA MET A 136 -7.30 -24.04 23.94
C MET A 136 -8.02 -24.48 22.66
N PRO A 137 -8.33 -23.55 21.74
CA PRO A 137 -8.98 -23.92 20.49
C PRO A 137 -7.98 -24.62 19.56
N VAL A 138 -8.48 -25.41 18.61
CA VAL A 138 -7.64 -26.29 17.79
C VAL A 138 -7.25 -25.60 16.48
N PHE A 139 -5.96 -25.38 16.28
CA PHE A 139 -5.42 -24.84 15.02
C PHE A 139 -5.22 -25.94 13.98
N ARG A 140 -5.54 -25.67 12.71
CA ARG A 140 -5.15 -26.53 11.59
C ARG A 140 -3.67 -26.28 11.26
N LEU A 141 -2.80 -27.13 11.80
CA LEU A 141 -1.36 -27.11 11.59
C LEU A 141 -0.94 -28.31 10.73
N SER A 142 0.12 -28.16 9.92
CA SER A 142 0.80 -29.31 9.31
C SER A 142 1.67 -30.05 10.33
N ASP A 143 2.12 -31.27 10.01
CA ASP A 143 3.06 -32.01 10.87
C ASP A 143 4.36 -31.24 11.09
N ALA A 144 4.87 -30.58 10.05
CA ALA A 144 6.08 -29.75 10.13
C ALA A 144 5.88 -28.53 11.04
N GLU A 145 4.75 -27.82 10.89
CA GLU A 145 4.44 -26.66 11.74
C GLU A 145 4.29 -27.07 13.22
N ARG A 146 3.63 -28.20 13.49
CA ARG A 146 3.53 -28.75 14.85
C ARG A 146 4.90 -29.10 15.41
N ALA A 147 5.75 -29.76 14.63
CA ALA A 147 7.09 -30.14 15.07
C ALA A 147 7.96 -28.91 15.36
N ASP A 148 7.92 -27.89 14.50
CA ASP A 148 8.64 -26.62 14.67
C ASP A 148 8.18 -25.88 15.94
N LEU A 149 6.86 -25.74 16.16
CA LEU A 149 6.28 -25.13 17.37
C LEU A 149 6.67 -25.90 18.64
N ALA A 150 6.53 -27.23 18.62
CA ALA A 150 6.89 -28.08 19.75
C ALA A 150 8.39 -28.00 20.07
N ALA A 151 9.24 -27.97 19.05
CA ALA A 151 10.68 -27.81 19.22
C ALA A 151 11.03 -26.49 19.90
N TRP A 152 10.37 -25.39 19.52
CA TRP A 152 10.60 -24.09 20.14
C TRP A 152 10.05 -24.01 21.57
N LEU A 153 8.81 -24.47 21.82
CA LEU A 153 8.24 -24.48 23.18
C LEU A 153 9.10 -25.28 24.16
N ALA A 154 9.74 -26.36 23.70
CA ALA A 154 10.66 -27.16 24.52
C ALA A 154 11.96 -26.41 24.91
N THR A 155 12.25 -25.25 24.30
CA THR A 155 13.39 -24.39 24.66
C THR A 155 13.08 -23.37 25.76
N LEU A 156 11.80 -23.14 26.08
CA LEU A 156 11.35 -22.11 27.02
C LEU A 156 11.53 -22.55 28.48
N LYS A 157 12.76 -22.42 29.00
CA LYS A 157 13.18 -22.68 30.39
C LYS A 157 13.75 -21.38 31.00
N SER A 158 13.73 -21.24 32.33
CA SER A 158 14.49 -20.17 33.01
C SER A 158 15.99 -20.30 32.73
N GLU A 159 16.73 -19.19 32.79
CA GLU A 159 18.19 -19.29 32.97
C GLU A 159 18.49 -20.04 34.28
N PRO A 160 19.52 -20.91 34.32
CA PRO A 160 19.78 -21.74 35.48
C PRO A 160 20.16 -20.85 36.67
N ALA A 161 19.21 -20.65 37.59
CA ALA A 161 19.53 -20.24 38.95
C ALA A 161 20.40 -21.35 39.57
N GLU A 162 21.54 -20.96 40.13
CA GLU A 162 22.38 -21.83 40.94
C GLU A 162 21.54 -22.45 42.07
N LEU A 163 21.01 -23.64 41.83
CA LEU A 163 20.46 -24.51 42.85
C LEU A 163 21.20 -25.83 42.76
N SER A 164 22.06 -26.01 43.75
CA SER A 164 22.88 -27.18 44.03
C SER A 164 22.10 -28.50 43.86
N GLY A 165 22.68 -29.36 43.02
CA GLY A 165 22.67 -30.82 43.11
C GLY A 165 21.37 -31.53 43.48
N SER A 166 20.72 -32.16 42.50
CA SER A 166 20.16 -33.50 42.70
C SER A 166 19.94 -34.19 41.36
N GLU A 167 20.44 -35.42 41.28
CA GLU A 167 20.59 -36.25 40.10
C GLU A 167 19.26 -36.69 39.46
N ASN A 168 19.35 -37.08 38.18
CA ASN A 168 18.38 -37.90 37.48
C ASN A 168 18.04 -39.17 38.29
N GLN A 169 16.93 -39.17 39.02
CA GLN A 169 16.36 -40.40 39.55
C GLN A 169 15.28 -40.94 38.61
N THR A 170 15.63 -42.03 37.95
CA THR A 170 14.78 -42.92 37.19
C THR A 170 13.72 -43.59 38.07
N GLY A 171 12.46 -43.49 37.66
CA GLY A 171 11.34 -44.41 37.95
C GLY A 171 11.26 -45.09 39.32
N VAL A 172 10.57 -44.46 40.28
CA VAL A 172 10.05 -45.16 41.47
C VAL A 172 8.73 -45.85 41.09
N ARG A 173 8.69 -47.19 41.20
CA ARG A 173 7.48 -48.00 40.96
C ARG A 173 6.41 -47.74 42.03
N VAL A 174 5.13 -47.85 41.64
CA VAL A 174 3.91 -47.77 42.50
C VAL A 174 3.96 -48.69 43.74
N GLY A 175 4.91 -49.62 43.84
CA GLY A 175 5.13 -50.50 45.00
C GLY A 175 6.09 -50.01 46.09
N SER A 176 6.60 -48.76 46.03
CA SER A 176 7.43 -48.23 47.12
C SER A 176 6.57 -47.87 48.36
N ALA A 177 7.12 -48.02 49.57
CA ALA A 177 6.42 -47.66 50.81
C ALA A 177 5.92 -46.20 50.81
N ARG A 178 6.67 -45.31 50.14
CA ARG A 178 6.32 -43.89 49.95
C ARG A 178 5.16 -43.70 48.95
N GLY A 179 5.14 -44.46 47.84
CA GLY A 179 4.04 -44.44 46.87
C GLY A 179 2.71 -44.97 47.45
N ALA A 180 2.78 -46.01 48.31
CA ALA A 180 1.61 -46.50 49.05
C ALA A 180 1.09 -45.46 50.07
N SER A 181 1.99 -44.69 50.70
CA SER A 181 1.61 -43.57 51.55
C SER A 181 0.93 -42.44 50.75
N GLY A 182 1.44 -42.15 49.55
CA GLY A 182 0.84 -41.20 48.62
C GLY A 182 -0.59 -41.59 48.23
N LEU A 183 -0.84 -42.87 47.93
CA LEU A 183 -2.19 -43.37 47.63
C LEU A 183 -3.16 -43.14 48.81
N ARG A 184 -2.75 -43.46 50.04
CA ARG A 184 -3.57 -43.23 51.24
C ARG A 184 -3.92 -41.76 51.43
N LEU A 185 -2.95 -40.86 51.24
CA LEU A 185 -3.17 -39.41 51.34
C LEU A 185 -4.16 -38.92 50.27
N VAL A 186 -4.02 -39.40 49.03
CA VAL A 186 -4.91 -39.05 47.92
C VAL A 186 -6.35 -39.51 48.14
N GLU A 187 -6.55 -40.64 48.82
CA GLU A 187 -7.88 -41.13 49.23
C GLU A 187 -8.45 -40.35 50.41
N GLN A 188 -7.64 -40.12 51.46
CA GLN A 188 -8.03 -39.36 52.65
C GLN A 188 -8.47 -37.93 52.30
N LEU A 189 -7.74 -37.26 51.40
CA LEU A 189 -8.04 -35.89 50.97
C LEU A 189 -9.12 -35.84 49.87
N ARG A 190 -9.69 -37.01 49.52
CA ARG A 190 -10.77 -37.15 48.54
C ARG A 190 -10.46 -36.51 47.19
N CYS A 191 -9.20 -36.57 46.75
CA CYS A 191 -8.77 -35.99 45.47
C CYS A 191 -9.61 -36.49 44.28
N ARG A 192 -10.11 -37.74 44.35
CA ARG A 192 -11.01 -38.38 43.37
C ARG A 192 -12.36 -37.67 43.16
N ALA A 193 -12.78 -36.81 44.09
CA ALA A 193 -14.00 -36.04 43.96
C ALA A 193 -13.91 -34.98 42.86
N CYS A 194 -12.69 -34.52 42.53
CA CYS A 194 -12.44 -33.49 41.52
C CYS A 194 -11.49 -33.98 40.40
N HIS A 195 -10.57 -34.90 40.69
CA HIS A 195 -9.58 -35.41 39.74
C HIS A 195 -9.86 -36.87 39.36
N ALA A 196 -9.67 -37.21 38.07
CA ALA A 196 -9.49 -38.60 37.66
C ALA A 196 -8.03 -38.99 37.96
N LEU A 197 -7.84 -40.04 38.77
CA LEU A 197 -6.51 -40.51 39.16
C LEU A 197 -6.04 -41.67 38.28
N PRO A 198 -4.75 -42.06 38.32
CA PRO A 198 -4.26 -43.17 37.51
C PRO A 198 -5.09 -44.45 37.71
N GLY A 199 -5.65 -44.99 36.63
CA GLY A 199 -6.56 -46.15 36.64
C GLY A 199 -8.06 -45.82 36.63
N ASP A 200 -8.45 -44.56 36.84
CA ASP A 200 -9.85 -44.12 36.76
C ASP A 200 -10.22 -43.64 35.35
N ALA A 201 -11.45 -43.94 34.92
CA ALA A 201 -11.99 -43.43 33.64
C ALA A 201 -12.49 -41.96 33.74
N ALA A 202 -12.92 -41.52 34.93
CA ALA A 202 -13.42 -40.18 35.23
C ALA A 202 -13.37 -39.92 36.76
N PRO A 203 -13.44 -38.65 37.22
CA PRO A 203 -13.61 -38.36 38.66
C PRO A 203 -14.89 -39.02 39.20
N ARG A 204 -14.84 -39.60 40.40
CA ARG A 204 -16.03 -40.11 41.09
C ARG A 204 -16.66 -38.96 41.88
N SER A 205 -17.49 -38.14 41.21
CA SER A 205 -18.22 -37.08 41.91
C SER A 205 -19.47 -37.67 42.61
N ALA A 206 -19.50 -37.66 43.93
CA ALA A 206 -20.77 -37.57 44.64
C ALA A 206 -21.12 -36.09 44.75
N SER A 207 -22.18 -35.63 44.07
CA SER A 207 -22.68 -34.27 44.24
C SER A 207 -23.18 -34.11 45.67
N VAL A 208 -22.42 -33.42 46.50
CA VAL A 208 -22.89 -33.00 47.82
C VAL A 208 -23.64 -31.69 47.62
N GLU A 209 -24.92 -31.66 47.95
CA GLU A 209 -25.70 -30.43 47.91
C GLU A 209 -25.08 -29.40 48.85
N LEU A 210 -24.71 -28.24 48.31
CA LEU A 210 -24.11 -27.14 49.06
C LEU A 210 -25.21 -26.46 49.89
N ASP A 211 -25.19 -26.63 51.21
CA ASP A 211 -26.08 -25.90 52.12
C ASP A 211 -25.67 -24.41 52.19
N ARG A 212 -26.18 -23.63 51.23
CA ARG A 212 -25.87 -22.19 51.04
C ARG A 212 -26.16 -21.34 52.29
N ARG A 213 -27.03 -21.81 53.19
CA ARG A 213 -27.36 -21.14 54.47
C ARG A 213 -26.18 -21.11 55.45
N LYS A 214 -25.20 -22.02 55.31
CA LYS A 214 -24.02 -22.10 56.17
C LYS A 214 -22.88 -21.17 55.73
N ALA A 215 -22.91 -20.67 54.48
CA ALA A 215 -21.86 -19.80 53.93
C ALA A 215 -21.76 -18.46 54.69
N GLY A 216 -22.89 -17.89 55.14
CA GLY A 216 -22.93 -16.62 55.86
C GLY A 216 -22.69 -16.68 57.37
N LYS A 217 -22.82 -17.85 58.01
CA LYS A 217 -22.72 -18.00 59.49
C LYS A 217 -21.42 -18.64 60.00
N HIS A 218 -20.73 -19.41 59.16
CA HIS A 218 -19.54 -20.18 59.56
C HIS A 218 -18.39 -20.14 58.53
N GLY A 219 -18.28 -19.09 57.73
CA GLY A 219 -17.37 -19.00 56.57
C GLY A 219 -15.91 -19.44 56.85
N GLU A 220 -15.35 -19.08 58.02
CA GLU A 220 -13.98 -19.46 58.44
C GLU A 220 -13.79 -20.96 58.73
N HIS A 221 -14.89 -21.66 59.03
CA HIS A 221 -14.90 -23.10 59.28
C HIS A 221 -15.33 -23.93 58.05
N THR A 222 -15.53 -23.28 56.90
CA THR A 222 -15.83 -23.92 55.61
C THR A 222 -14.62 -23.91 54.68
N CYS A 223 -14.76 -24.43 53.46
CA CYS A 223 -13.73 -24.34 52.42
C CYS A 223 -13.34 -22.90 52.05
N LEU A 224 -14.13 -21.89 52.46
CA LEU A 224 -13.79 -20.47 52.27
C LEU A 224 -12.71 -19.96 53.26
N GLY A 225 -12.40 -20.73 54.31
CA GLY A 225 -11.36 -20.44 55.30
C GLY A 225 -9.99 -21.10 55.02
N ARG A 226 -9.07 -21.06 56.00
CA ARG A 226 -7.75 -21.72 55.89
C ARG A 226 -7.89 -23.25 55.86
N PRO A 227 -7.00 -23.97 55.14
CA PRO A 227 -6.98 -25.42 55.17
C PRO A 227 -6.71 -25.94 56.57
N ASP A 228 -7.28 -27.09 56.91
CA ASP A 228 -7.05 -27.77 58.19
C ASP A 228 -6.70 -29.25 57.93
N ARG A 229 -5.44 -29.58 58.23
CA ARG A 229 -4.86 -30.91 58.02
C ARG A 229 -5.50 -31.97 58.91
N HIS A 230 -5.87 -31.63 60.15
CA HIS A 230 -6.38 -32.61 61.12
C HIS A 230 -7.78 -33.10 60.75
N SER A 231 -8.61 -32.21 60.20
CA SER A 231 -9.96 -32.54 59.72
C SER A 231 -10.00 -32.93 58.24
N SER A 232 -8.84 -33.05 57.58
CA SER A 232 -8.73 -33.24 56.11
C SER A 232 -9.53 -32.19 55.31
N ARG A 233 -9.71 -30.98 55.87
CA ARG A 233 -10.57 -29.96 55.29
C ARG A 233 -9.77 -29.10 54.31
N PRO A 234 -10.16 -29.08 53.02
CA PRO A 234 -9.56 -28.16 52.07
C PRO A 234 -9.88 -26.70 52.41
N GLY A 235 -8.96 -25.80 52.09
CA GLY A 235 -9.18 -24.36 52.12
C GLY A 235 -8.83 -23.71 50.80
N TYR A 236 -9.62 -22.75 50.34
CA TYR A 236 -9.25 -21.91 49.18
C TYR A 236 -8.49 -20.69 49.68
N ALA A 237 -7.36 -20.39 49.03
CA ALA A 237 -6.62 -19.15 49.26
C ALA A 237 -7.40 -17.97 48.68
N LEU A 238 -8.39 -17.45 49.41
CA LEU A 238 -9.23 -16.33 48.99
C LEU A 238 -8.82 -15.06 49.75
N SER A 239 -8.76 -13.93 49.04
CA SER A 239 -8.68 -12.62 49.69
C SER A 239 -9.97 -12.33 50.46
N GLN A 240 -9.92 -11.37 51.38
CA GLN A 240 -11.10 -10.96 52.12
C GLN A 240 -12.24 -10.47 51.19
N PRO A 241 -12.00 -9.59 50.20
CA PRO A 241 -13.04 -9.19 49.24
C PRO A 241 -13.62 -10.36 48.42
N GLN A 242 -12.78 -11.31 47.99
CA GLN A 242 -13.25 -12.50 47.25
C GLN A 242 -14.16 -13.38 48.10
N ARG A 243 -13.82 -13.53 49.39
CA ARG A 243 -14.63 -14.30 50.34
C ARG A 243 -15.98 -13.64 50.57
N GLU A 244 -16.00 -12.33 50.80
CA GLU A 244 -17.23 -11.55 51.01
C GLU A 244 -18.13 -11.60 49.77
N ALA A 245 -17.55 -11.43 48.57
CA ALA A 245 -18.29 -11.53 47.30
C ALA A 245 -18.88 -12.92 47.07
N LEU A 246 -18.13 -14.00 47.36
CA LEU A 246 -18.62 -15.37 47.23
C LEU A 246 -19.76 -15.67 48.21
N VAL A 247 -19.66 -15.20 49.45
CA VAL A 247 -20.75 -15.34 50.44
C VAL A 247 -21.98 -14.59 49.95
N ALA A 248 -21.84 -13.34 49.51
CA ALA A 248 -22.94 -12.54 48.98
C ALA A 248 -23.62 -13.22 47.77
N TYR A 249 -22.84 -13.72 46.81
CA TYR A 249 -23.34 -14.44 45.64
C TYR A 249 -24.09 -15.73 46.03
N LEU A 250 -23.48 -16.58 46.87
CA LEU A 250 -24.08 -17.84 47.30
C LEU A 250 -25.39 -17.63 48.08
N THR A 251 -25.55 -16.49 48.74
CA THR A 251 -26.77 -16.14 49.47
C THR A 251 -27.85 -15.43 48.63
N SER A 252 -27.53 -14.89 47.44
CA SER A 252 -28.43 -14.04 46.65
C SER A 252 -29.02 -14.69 45.38
N VAL A 253 -28.39 -15.72 44.82
CA VAL A 253 -28.80 -16.30 43.53
C VAL A 253 -29.84 -17.41 43.67
N GLN A 254 -31.01 -17.24 43.03
CA GLN A 254 -31.96 -18.34 42.78
C GLN A 254 -31.53 -19.14 41.54
N PRO A 255 -31.64 -20.48 41.56
CA PRO A 255 -31.20 -21.32 40.46
C PRO A 255 -32.22 -21.34 39.32
N THR A 256 -31.98 -20.57 38.27
CA THR A 256 -32.51 -20.86 36.93
C THR A 256 -31.36 -20.91 35.95
N SER A 257 -31.41 -21.86 35.01
CA SER A 257 -30.45 -21.91 33.89
C SER A 257 -31.01 -21.05 32.76
N PRO A 258 -30.52 -19.83 32.52
CA PRO A 258 -30.94 -19.06 31.36
C PRO A 258 -30.47 -19.76 30.07
N PRO A 259 -31.17 -19.56 28.93
CA PRO A 259 -30.67 -19.99 27.63
C PRO A 259 -29.28 -19.39 27.34
N ALA A 260 -28.48 -20.07 26.52
CA ALA A 260 -27.16 -19.61 26.16
C ALA A 260 -27.24 -18.20 25.53
N ASP A 261 -26.62 -17.21 26.17
CA ASP A 261 -26.50 -15.86 25.65
C ASP A 261 -25.32 -15.80 24.66
N GLY A 262 -25.57 -15.44 23.40
CA GLY A 262 -24.53 -15.32 22.38
C GLY A 262 -23.42 -14.33 22.76
N ARG A 263 -23.73 -13.28 23.53
CA ARG A 263 -22.72 -12.36 24.09
C ARG A 263 -21.79 -13.06 25.06
N PHE A 264 -22.34 -13.95 25.89
CA PHE A 264 -21.57 -14.75 26.83
C PHE A 264 -20.68 -15.74 26.09
N VAL A 265 -21.21 -16.47 25.10
CA VAL A 265 -20.42 -17.39 24.26
C VAL A 265 -19.26 -16.67 23.58
N LEU A 266 -19.49 -15.47 23.01
CA LEU A 266 -18.45 -14.66 22.38
C LEU A 266 -17.28 -14.35 23.33
N ARG A 267 -17.59 -14.01 24.59
CA ARG A 267 -16.61 -13.68 25.63
C ARG A 267 -15.92 -14.92 26.18
N GLU A 268 -16.68 -15.95 26.53
CA GLU A 268 -16.16 -17.19 27.11
C GLU A 268 -15.22 -17.92 26.15
N ARG A 269 -15.54 -17.90 24.85
CA ARG A 269 -14.68 -18.47 23.80
C ARG A 269 -13.54 -17.53 23.39
N ASN A 270 -13.39 -16.40 24.07
CA ASN A 270 -12.33 -15.42 23.92
C ASN A 270 -12.14 -14.90 22.48
N CYS A 271 -13.24 -14.77 21.73
CA CYS A 271 -13.15 -14.36 20.32
C CYS A 271 -12.58 -12.94 20.16
N LEU A 272 -12.85 -12.06 21.13
CA LEU A 272 -12.43 -10.66 21.11
C LEU A 272 -10.93 -10.46 21.37
N ALA A 273 -10.24 -11.44 21.97
CA ALA A 273 -8.78 -11.36 22.09
C ALA A 273 -8.06 -11.41 20.74
N CYS A 274 -8.69 -12.06 19.75
CA CYS A 274 -8.21 -12.06 18.37
C CYS A 274 -8.85 -10.94 17.55
N HIS A 275 -10.18 -10.81 17.62
CA HIS A 275 -10.96 -9.97 16.73
C HIS A 275 -11.34 -8.63 17.34
N ALA A 276 -11.03 -7.54 16.63
CA ALA A 276 -11.54 -6.21 16.94
C ALA A 276 -13.09 -6.16 16.85
N ARG A 277 -13.73 -5.44 17.77
CA ARG A 277 -15.18 -5.16 17.75
C ARG A 277 -15.51 -3.93 18.60
N ASP A 278 -16.37 -3.04 18.08
CA ASP A 278 -16.96 -1.90 18.83
C ASP A 278 -15.92 -1.01 19.56
N GLY A 279 -14.76 -0.78 18.92
CA GLY A 279 -13.65 0.03 19.46
C GLY A 279 -12.52 -0.79 20.08
N ASP A 280 -12.77 -2.04 20.45
CA ASP A 280 -11.74 -3.00 20.88
C ASP A 280 -10.81 -3.33 19.69
N GLN A 281 -9.50 -3.39 19.96
CA GLN A 281 -8.46 -3.63 18.97
C GLN A 281 -8.17 -5.14 18.77
N GLY A 282 -8.61 -6.01 19.68
CA GLY A 282 -8.26 -7.43 19.68
C GLY A 282 -6.74 -7.65 19.61
N ILE A 283 -6.27 -8.59 18.79
CA ILE A 283 -4.83 -8.92 18.74
C ILE A 283 -3.97 -7.76 18.23
N ALA A 284 -4.57 -6.80 17.52
CA ALA A 284 -3.84 -5.66 16.98
C ALA A 284 -3.15 -4.83 18.07
N ALA A 285 -3.70 -4.79 19.30
CA ALA A 285 -3.07 -4.16 20.46
C ALA A 285 -1.71 -4.78 20.81
N ASN A 286 -1.51 -6.07 20.50
CA ASN A 286 -0.30 -6.80 20.85
C ASN A 286 0.75 -6.80 19.72
N LEU A 287 0.43 -6.25 18.53
CA LEU A 287 1.32 -6.36 17.37
C LEU A 287 2.45 -5.34 17.36
N ALA A 288 2.26 -4.14 17.92
CA ALA A 288 3.31 -3.11 17.92
C ALA A 288 4.59 -3.59 18.65
N PRO A 289 4.52 -4.13 19.88
CA PRO A 289 5.70 -4.70 20.54
C PRO A 289 6.32 -5.88 19.78
N VAL A 290 5.50 -6.70 19.12
CA VAL A 290 5.99 -7.82 18.29
C VAL A 290 6.81 -7.30 17.12
N ILE A 291 6.36 -6.25 16.43
CA ILE A 291 7.10 -5.65 15.31
C ILE A 291 8.37 -4.95 15.79
N GLU A 292 8.33 -4.28 16.94
CA GLU A 292 9.50 -3.63 17.54
C GLU A 292 10.60 -4.65 17.86
N GLN A 293 10.24 -5.76 18.52
CA GLN A 293 11.20 -6.83 18.82
C GLN A 293 11.58 -7.68 17.59
N HIS A 294 10.69 -7.77 16.58
CA HIS A 294 10.88 -8.53 15.33
C HIS A 294 10.59 -7.69 14.07
N PRO A 295 11.47 -6.73 13.72
CA PRO A 295 11.26 -5.84 12.58
C PRO A 295 11.10 -6.55 11.25
N GLU A 296 11.63 -7.77 11.10
CA GLU A 296 11.46 -8.59 9.90
C GLU A 296 10.00 -9.02 9.64
N LEU A 297 9.12 -8.88 10.63
CA LEU A 297 7.68 -9.15 10.50
C LEU A 297 6.87 -7.92 10.07
N ALA A 298 7.45 -6.72 10.04
CA ALA A 298 6.74 -5.49 9.68
C ALA A 298 6.01 -5.59 8.32
N PRO A 299 6.59 -6.16 7.24
CA PRO A 299 5.89 -6.31 5.97
C PRO A 299 4.67 -7.24 6.02
N LEU A 300 4.59 -8.10 7.03
CA LEU A 300 3.49 -9.03 7.23
C LEU A 300 2.37 -8.49 8.12
N LEU A 301 2.54 -7.30 8.71
CA LEU A 301 1.56 -6.74 9.65
C LEU A 301 0.10 -6.81 9.16
N PRO A 302 -0.25 -6.52 7.88
CA PRO A 302 -1.63 -6.64 7.39
C PRO A 302 -2.20 -8.07 7.44
N THR A 303 -1.37 -9.08 7.69
CA THR A 303 -1.72 -10.50 7.73
C THR A 303 -1.75 -11.08 9.14
N LEU A 304 -1.36 -10.31 10.16
CA LEU A 304 -1.25 -10.74 11.56
C LEU A 304 -2.52 -10.49 12.38
N ALA A 305 -3.43 -9.65 11.89
CA ALA A 305 -4.73 -9.39 12.53
C ALA A 305 -5.89 -9.99 11.71
N PRO A 306 -6.85 -10.68 12.35
CA PRO A 306 -8.03 -11.19 11.67
C PRO A 306 -9.02 -10.06 11.34
N PRO A 307 -9.99 -10.28 10.44
CA PRO A 307 -11.06 -9.30 10.19
C PRO A 307 -11.83 -8.92 11.47
N ALA A 308 -12.17 -7.65 11.60
CA ALA A 308 -13.05 -7.16 12.67
C ALA A 308 -14.45 -7.82 12.62
N LEU A 309 -15.04 -8.02 13.80
CA LEU A 309 -16.40 -8.55 13.98
C LEU A 309 -17.45 -7.44 14.07
N THR A 310 -17.06 -6.16 13.97
CA THR A 310 -18.01 -5.04 13.86
C THR A 310 -18.88 -5.21 12.62
N ALA A 311 -20.20 -5.09 12.80
CA ALA A 311 -21.20 -5.21 11.74
C ALA A 311 -21.21 -6.54 10.94
N VAL A 312 -20.61 -7.62 11.48
CA VAL A 312 -20.49 -8.89 10.77
C VAL A 312 -21.86 -9.56 10.53
N GLY A 313 -22.81 -9.38 11.46
CA GLY A 313 -24.17 -9.89 11.31
C GLY A 313 -24.99 -9.16 10.23
N ASP A 314 -24.63 -7.92 9.90
CA ASP A 314 -25.21 -7.20 8.78
C ASP A 314 -24.57 -7.58 7.44
N LYS A 315 -23.26 -7.87 7.46
CA LYS A 315 -22.46 -8.22 6.31
C LYS A 315 -22.78 -9.59 5.73
N LEU A 316 -22.73 -10.62 6.58
CA LEU A 316 -22.85 -12.02 6.14
C LEU A 316 -24.30 -12.51 6.19
N HIS A 317 -24.64 -13.46 5.33
CA HIS A 317 -25.80 -14.31 5.52
C HIS A 317 -25.60 -15.20 6.76
N ASP A 318 -26.69 -15.53 7.48
CA ASP A 318 -26.62 -16.27 8.75
C ASP A 318 -25.92 -17.63 8.61
N ALA A 319 -26.20 -18.36 7.51
CA ALA A 319 -25.53 -19.61 7.19
C ALA A 319 -24.01 -19.41 6.93
N ALA A 320 -23.64 -18.37 6.17
CA ALA A 320 -22.24 -18.07 5.89
C ALA A 320 -21.47 -17.62 7.15
N LEU A 321 -22.14 -16.92 8.07
CA LEU A 321 -21.59 -16.58 9.38
C LEU A 321 -21.34 -17.84 10.22
N ALA A 322 -22.32 -18.76 10.27
CA ALA A 322 -22.18 -20.03 10.98
C ALA A 322 -21.03 -20.89 10.40
N ASP A 323 -20.93 -20.98 9.08
CA ASP A 323 -19.86 -21.71 8.40
C ASP A 323 -18.47 -21.10 8.63
N ALA A 324 -18.39 -19.77 8.71
CA ALA A 324 -17.14 -19.07 9.05
C ALA A 324 -16.71 -19.35 10.49
N ILE A 325 -17.63 -19.34 11.45
CA ILE A 325 -17.35 -19.64 12.87
C ILE A 325 -16.89 -21.10 13.04
N THR A 326 -17.51 -22.02 12.30
CA THR A 326 -17.24 -23.47 12.40
C THR A 326 -16.15 -23.98 11.46
N LEU A 327 -15.61 -23.12 10.59
CA LEU A 327 -14.58 -23.45 9.60
C LEU A 327 -15.00 -24.59 8.64
N ARG A 328 -16.28 -24.63 8.27
CA ARG A 328 -16.84 -25.62 7.33
C ARG A 328 -16.43 -25.35 5.88
N SER A 329 -16.19 -24.09 5.52
CA SER A 329 -15.71 -23.70 4.20
C SER A 329 -14.18 -23.54 4.14
N PRO A 330 -13.56 -23.65 2.95
CA PRO A 330 -12.16 -23.26 2.74
C PRO A 330 -11.91 -21.79 3.15
N PRO A 331 -10.69 -21.44 3.58
CA PRO A 331 -10.36 -20.08 3.99
C PRO A 331 -10.48 -19.11 2.81
N LEU A 332 -11.30 -18.07 2.99
CA LEU A 332 -11.49 -17.01 1.97
C LEU A 332 -10.27 -16.09 1.82
N ARG A 333 -9.37 -16.09 2.79
CA ARG A 333 -8.16 -15.27 2.85
C ARG A 333 -6.95 -16.14 3.14
N PRO A 334 -6.53 -17.02 2.20
CA PRO A 334 -5.44 -17.96 2.43
C PRO A 334 -4.07 -17.30 2.64
N TRP A 335 -3.94 -15.99 2.38
CA TRP A 335 -2.71 -15.22 2.61
C TRP A 335 -2.57 -14.64 4.03
N LEU A 336 -3.59 -14.76 4.89
CA LEU A 336 -3.44 -14.35 6.29
C LEU A 336 -2.48 -15.31 7.01
N ALA A 337 -1.52 -14.74 7.73
CA ALA A 337 -0.62 -15.52 8.57
C ALA A 337 -1.32 -15.95 9.87
N VAL A 338 -2.16 -15.07 10.43
CA VAL A 338 -3.05 -15.40 11.54
C VAL A 338 -4.12 -16.38 11.07
N ARG A 339 -4.41 -17.40 11.89
CA ARG A 339 -5.39 -18.45 11.55
C ARG A 339 -6.52 -18.49 12.56
N MET A 340 -7.75 -18.49 12.08
CA MET A 340 -8.91 -18.72 12.94
C MET A 340 -8.88 -20.18 13.42
N PRO A 341 -8.88 -20.42 14.74
CA PRO A 341 -8.86 -21.77 15.27
C PRO A 341 -10.28 -22.35 15.34
N ARG A 342 -10.38 -23.66 15.48
CA ARG A 342 -11.65 -24.37 15.63
C ARG A 342 -12.06 -24.40 17.10
N PHE A 343 -13.28 -23.94 17.37
CA PHE A 343 -13.92 -24.03 18.67
C PHE A 343 -14.88 -25.21 18.72
N ASN A 344 -15.00 -25.83 19.90
CA ASN A 344 -15.97 -26.89 20.15
C ASN A 344 -17.28 -26.28 20.64
N LEU A 345 -18.09 -25.75 19.72
CA LEU A 345 -19.40 -25.16 20.01
C LEU A 345 -20.50 -26.20 19.82
N SER A 346 -21.44 -26.27 20.77
CA SER A 346 -22.72 -26.95 20.56
C SER A 346 -23.59 -26.21 19.54
N GLU A 347 -24.60 -26.89 18.99
CA GLU A 347 -25.53 -26.28 18.04
C GLU A 347 -26.29 -25.09 18.67
N GLY A 348 -26.66 -25.20 19.96
CA GLY A 348 -27.32 -24.13 20.70
C GLY A 348 -26.43 -22.89 20.91
N GLU A 349 -25.15 -23.10 21.25
CA GLU A 349 -24.19 -21.98 21.37
C GLU A 349 -23.93 -21.30 20.04
N LEU A 350 -23.80 -22.07 18.95
CA LEU A 350 -23.63 -21.52 17.62
C LEU A 350 -24.84 -20.68 17.20
N ALA A 351 -26.06 -21.20 17.42
CA ALA A 351 -27.29 -20.48 17.11
C ALA A 351 -27.45 -19.21 17.94
N ALA A 352 -27.14 -19.25 19.24
CA ALA A 352 -27.17 -18.07 20.10
C ALA A 352 -26.16 -17.01 19.64
N LEU A 353 -24.94 -17.41 19.29
CA LEU A 353 -23.89 -16.51 18.83
C LEU A 353 -24.24 -15.86 17.48
N THR A 354 -24.74 -16.63 16.52
CA THR A 354 -25.16 -16.08 15.22
C THR A 354 -26.36 -15.15 15.36
N ALA A 355 -27.35 -15.52 16.17
CA ALA A 355 -28.51 -14.68 16.47
C ALA A 355 -28.12 -13.36 17.16
N TYR A 356 -27.16 -13.39 18.07
CA TYR A 356 -26.62 -12.19 18.72
C TYR A 356 -26.03 -11.21 17.68
N PHE A 357 -25.12 -11.69 16.81
CA PHE A 357 -24.55 -10.85 15.76
C PHE A 357 -25.62 -10.29 14.82
N ALA A 358 -26.54 -11.14 14.36
CA ALA A 358 -27.64 -10.72 13.50
C ALA A 358 -28.51 -9.66 14.16
N THR A 359 -28.83 -9.79 15.45
CA THR A 359 -29.73 -8.87 16.15
C THR A 359 -29.09 -7.49 16.36
N ILE A 360 -27.82 -7.46 16.78
CA ILE A 360 -27.12 -6.21 17.12
C ILE A 360 -26.64 -5.47 15.88
N ASP A 361 -26.19 -6.19 14.85
CA ASP A 361 -25.52 -5.57 13.73
C ASP A 361 -26.47 -5.20 12.57
N ARG A 362 -27.56 -5.95 12.38
CA ARG A 362 -28.35 -5.93 11.13
C ARG A 362 -29.08 -4.60 10.92
N ILE A 363 -28.82 -3.99 9.78
CA ILE A 363 -29.53 -2.80 9.34
C ILE A 363 -30.76 -3.24 8.53
N PRO A 364 -31.97 -2.77 8.88
CA PRO A 364 -33.17 -3.04 8.10
C PRO A 364 -32.98 -2.62 6.64
N GLY A 365 -33.33 -3.52 5.70
CA GLY A 365 -33.22 -3.23 4.28
C GLY A 365 -34.18 -2.11 3.89
N ARG A 366 -33.70 -1.11 3.16
CA ARG A 366 -34.59 -0.27 2.34
C ARG A 366 -34.90 -1.05 1.05
N PRO A 367 -36.14 -1.02 0.53
CA PRO A 367 -36.44 -1.59 -0.78
C PRO A 367 -35.46 -0.99 -1.81
N ARG A 368 -34.73 -1.84 -2.53
CA ARG A 368 -33.90 -1.38 -3.63
C ARG A 368 -34.82 -0.97 -4.77
N ASN A 369 -34.72 0.28 -5.22
CA ASN A 369 -35.13 0.62 -6.59
C ASN A 369 -34.07 0.06 -7.54
N GLU A 370 -34.05 -1.26 -7.70
CA GLU A 370 -33.24 -1.89 -8.72
C GLU A 370 -33.82 -1.53 -10.10
N PRO A 371 -33.01 -0.96 -11.00
CA PRO A 371 -33.47 -0.71 -12.35
C PRO A 371 -33.84 -2.05 -13.00
N LYS A 372 -35.05 -2.14 -13.53
CA LYS A 372 -35.52 -3.33 -14.27
C LYS A 372 -34.79 -3.42 -15.60
N LEU A 373 -33.65 -4.09 -15.61
CA LEU A 373 -32.83 -4.32 -16.78
C LEU A 373 -32.96 -5.78 -17.24
N ALA A 374 -32.91 -6.01 -18.55
CA ALA A 374 -32.87 -7.36 -19.10
C ALA A 374 -31.59 -8.08 -18.65
N GLU A 375 -31.70 -9.38 -18.37
CA GLU A 375 -30.57 -10.22 -17.91
C GLU A 375 -29.36 -10.11 -18.84
N LYS A 376 -29.58 -10.16 -20.16
CA LYS A 376 -28.51 -9.98 -21.16
C LYS A 376 -27.79 -8.64 -21.00
N ALA A 377 -28.51 -7.56 -20.70
CA ALA A 377 -27.90 -6.24 -20.49
C ALA A 377 -27.04 -6.22 -19.22
N LEU A 378 -27.50 -6.86 -18.14
CA LEU A 378 -26.72 -7.02 -16.90
C LEU A 378 -25.47 -7.87 -17.15
N ALA A 379 -25.58 -9.00 -17.85
CA ALA A 379 -24.46 -9.87 -18.15
C ALA A 379 -23.40 -9.16 -19.02
N THR A 380 -23.81 -8.51 -20.10
CA THR A 380 -22.89 -7.78 -21.00
C THR A 380 -22.21 -6.61 -20.29
N ALA A 381 -22.98 -5.78 -19.57
CA ALA A 381 -22.42 -4.65 -18.84
C ALA A 381 -21.51 -5.12 -17.69
N GLY A 382 -21.97 -6.04 -16.86
CA GLY A 382 -21.23 -6.58 -15.72
C GLY A 382 -19.89 -7.20 -16.13
N SER A 383 -19.86 -7.94 -17.24
CA SER A 383 -18.63 -8.55 -17.78
C SER A 383 -17.54 -7.52 -18.07
N ARG A 384 -17.92 -6.35 -18.58
CA ARG A 384 -16.99 -5.22 -18.80
C ARG A 384 -16.66 -4.51 -17.49
N LEU A 385 -17.65 -4.31 -16.62
CA LEU A 385 -17.52 -3.48 -15.42
C LEU A 385 -16.56 -4.06 -14.37
N VAL A 386 -16.40 -5.38 -14.30
CA VAL A 386 -15.48 -6.00 -13.32
C VAL A 386 -14.01 -5.96 -13.73
N THR A 387 -13.71 -5.68 -15.00
CA THR A 387 -12.32 -5.64 -15.53
C THR A 387 -11.73 -4.23 -15.47
N SER A 388 -10.50 -4.06 -15.93
CA SER A 388 -9.83 -2.75 -16.08
C SER A 388 -10.55 -1.80 -17.05
N ALA A 389 -11.44 -2.30 -17.89
CA ALA A 389 -12.30 -1.48 -18.76
C ALA A 389 -13.50 -0.84 -18.01
N GLY A 390 -13.66 -1.12 -16.71
CA GLY A 390 -14.72 -0.62 -15.85
C GLY A 390 -14.22 -0.16 -14.48
N PHE A 391 -14.63 -0.84 -13.41
CA PHE A 391 -14.26 -0.55 -12.03
C PHE A 391 -12.96 -1.22 -11.56
N GLY A 392 -12.34 -2.08 -12.39
CA GLY A 392 -11.04 -2.67 -12.08
C GLY A 392 -11.05 -3.67 -10.91
N CYS A 393 -12.17 -4.36 -10.66
CA CYS A 393 -12.29 -5.30 -9.53
C CYS A 393 -11.21 -6.40 -9.59
N THR A 394 -10.86 -6.87 -10.80
CA THR A 394 -9.83 -7.89 -11.04
C THR A 394 -8.41 -7.43 -10.74
N SER A 395 -8.18 -6.13 -10.52
CA SER A 395 -6.86 -5.61 -10.13
C SER A 395 -6.47 -6.00 -8.70
N CYS A 396 -7.45 -6.28 -7.84
CA CYS A 396 -7.22 -6.63 -6.43
C CYS A 396 -7.97 -7.88 -5.98
N HIS A 397 -9.04 -8.28 -6.66
CA HIS A 397 -9.85 -9.44 -6.33
C HIS A 397 -9.69 -10.55 -7.36
N LYS A 398 -9.78 -11.80 -6.88
CA LYS A 398 -9.97 -12.96 -7.76
C LYS A 398 -11.43 -13.03 -8.22
N ILE A 399 -11.65 -13.32 -9.50
CA ILE A 399 -12.97 -13.58 -10.08
C ILE A 399 -12.84 -14.71 -11.10
N GLY A 400 -13.57 -15.81 -10.92
CA GLY A 400 -13.41 -17.02 -11.73
C GLY A 400 -12.00 -17.58 -11.62
N SER A 401 -11.37 -17.87 -12.75
CA SER A 401 -9.98 -18.29 -12.87
C SER A 401 -8.96 -17.13 -12.77
N LEU A 402 -9.40 -15.89 -12.95
CA LEU A 402 -8.53 -14.72 -12.98
C LEU A 402 -8.14 -14.28 -11.57
N ALA A 403 -6.86 -14.46 -11.22
CA ALA A 403 -6.28 -14.00 -9.97
C ALA A 403 -5.39 -12.75 -10.19
N PRO A 404 -5.42 -11.77 -9.26
CA PRO A 404 -4.60 -10.57 -9.39
C PRO A 404 -3.11 -10.87 -9.14
N SER A 405 -2.22 -10.21 -9.89
CA SER A 405 -0.77 -10.29 -9.71
C SER A 405 -0.21 -9.03 -9.03
N ASN A 406 0.90 -9.18 -8.30
CA ASN A 406 1.67 -8.08 -7.71
C ASN A 406 0.87 -7.13 -6.78
N VAL A 407 -0.14 -7.64 -6.07
CA VAL A 407 -0.92 -6.84 -5.12
C VAL A 407 -0.28 -6.86 -3.74
N ALA A 408 -0.05 -5.69 -3.16
CA ALA A 408 0.41 -5.54 -1.77
C ALA A 408 -0.54 -6.25 -0.80
N LEU A 409 -0.01 -6.85 0.27
CA LEU A 409 -0.81 -7.64 1.22
C LEU A 409 -1.98 -6.85 1.84
N ALA A 410 -1.79 -5.55 2.10
CA ALA A 410 -2.82 -4.65 2.61
C ALA A 410 -3.98 -4.40 1.63
N ALA A 411 -3.70 -4.42 0.32
CA ALA A 411 -4.68 -4.14 -0.74
C ALA A 411 -5.29 -5.42 -1.35
N ARG A 412 -4.90 -6.61 -0.87
CA ARG A 412 -5.33 -7.89 -1.45
C ARG A 412 -6.78 -8.21 -1.09
N GLY A 413 -7.63 -8.30 -2.10
CA GLY A 413 -9.05 -8.59 -1.97
C GLY A 413 -9.39 -10.09 -1.96
N THR A 414 -10.55 -10.43 -1.40
CA THR A 414 -11.13 -11.80 -1.43
C THR A 414 -11.63 -12.21 -2.81
N ASP A 415 -11.76 -13.51 -3.04
CA ASP A 415 -12.47 -14.04 -4.20
C ASP A 415 -13.93 -13.53 -4.20
N LEU A 416 -14.32 -12.83 -5.27
CA LEU A 416 -15.66 -12.25 -5.46
C LEU A 416 -16.60 -13.18 -6.24
N SER A 417 -16.14 -14.36 -6.66
CA SER A 417 -17.00 -15.36 -7.30
C SER A 417 -18.08 -15.81 -6.33
N LEU A 418 -19.33 -15.83 -6.78
CA LEU A 418 -20.51 -16.19 -6.00
C LEU A 418 -20.57 -15.45 -4.65
N VAL A 419 -20.25 -14.16 -4.66
CA VAL A 419 -20.12 -13.34 -3.44
C VAL A 419 -21.44 -13.27 -2.65
N GLY A 420 -22.58 -13.29 -3.33
CA GLY A 420 -23.92 -13.25 -2.76
C GLY A 420 -24.34 -14.51 -2.01
N ASN A 421 -23.63 -15.64 -2.16
CA ASN A 421 -23.82 -16.78 -1.27
C ASN A 421 -23.33 -16.48 0.16
N ARG A 422 -22.53 -15.43 0.34
CA ARG A 422 -21.85 -15.09 1.59
C ARG A 422 -22.22 -13.71 2.11
N ILE A 423 -22.21 -12.71 1.23
CA ILE A 423 -22.41 -11.29 1.54
C ILE A 423 -23.83 -10.87 1.16
N ARG A 424 -24.48 -10.07 2.01
CA ARG A 424 -25.79 -9.48 1.69
C ARG A 424 -25.65 -8.35 0.66
N GLY A 425 -26.49 -8.32 -0.37
CA GLY A 425 -26.45 -7.30 -1.43
C GLY A 425 -26.56 -5.86 -0.90
N ALA A 426 -27.45 -5.61 0.07
CA ALA A 426 -27.57 -4.29 0.68
C ALA A 426 -26.29 -3.81 1.39
N TRP A 427 -25.54 -4.73 2.00
CA TRP A 427 -24.24 -4.41 2.59
C TRP A 427 -23.19 -4.14 1.50
N PHE A 428 -23.17 -4.97 0.44
CA PHE A 428 -22.27 -4.78 -0.71
C PHE A 428 -22.40 -3.38 -1.32
N ASP A 429 -23.60 -2.87 -1.52
CA ASP A 429 -23.79 -1.52 -2.08
C ASP A 429 -23.22 -0.42 -1.19
N ARG A 430 -23.45 -0.51 0.13
CA ARG A 430 -22.90 0.47 1.08
C ARG A 430 -21.38 0.39 1.10
N TRP A 431 -20.84 -0.82 1.11
CA TRP A 431 -19.41 -1.08 1.12
C TRP A 431 -18.74 -0.52 -0.12
N VAL A 432 -19.17 -0.92 -1.31
CA VAL A 432 -18.54 -0.53 -2.58
C VAL A 432 -18.52 0.98 -2.79
N ARG A 433 -19.54 1.71 -2.30
CA ARG A 433 -19.63 3.17 -2.43
C ARG A 433 -18.76 3.95 -1.45
N ASN A 434 -18.47 3.38 -0.26
CA ASN A 434 -17.61 4.01 0.73
C ASN A 434 -17.03 2.97 1.72
N PRO A 435 -15.99 2.21 1.31
CA PRO A 435 -15.40 1.17 2.15
C PRO A 435 -14.79 1.72 3.46
N ALA A 436 -14.16 2.89 3.37
CA ALA A 436 -13.47 3.54 4.48
C ALA A 436 -14.42 3.96 5.62
N ARG A 437 -15.69 4.25 5.31
CA ARG A 437 -16.72 4.52 6.33
C ARG A 437 -17.03 3.30 7.20
N ILE A 438 -16.85 2.09 6.68
CA ILE A 438 -17.15 0.85 7.40
C ILE A 438 -15.88 0.27 8.05
N VAL A 439 -14.77 0.25 7.33
CA VAL A 439 -13.45 -0.13 7.86
C VAL A 439 -12.49 1.04 7.66
N PRO A 440 -12.13 1.76 8.74
CA PRO A 440 -11.16 2.85 8.65
C PRO A 440 -9.85 2.38 8.00
N ARG A 441 -9.23 3.24 7.18
CA ARG A 441 -7.98 2.96 6.44
C ARG A 441 -8.09 1.81 5.43
N MET A 442 -9.29 1.51 4.93
CA MET A 442 -9.48 0.55 3.84
C MET A 442 -8.82 1.03 2.53
N GLU A 443 -8.06 0.14 1.90
CA GLU A 443 -7.36 0.35 0.62
C GLU A 443 -8.28 0.20 -0.60
N MET A 444 -9.43 -0.46 -0.44
CA MET A 444 -10.40 -0.58 -1.53
C MET A 444 -10.94 0.81 -1.92
N PRO A 445 -10.87 1.19 -3.21
CA PRO A 445 -11.35 2.48 -3.67
C PRO A 445 -12.88 2.59 -3.59
N ALA A 446 -13.37 3.80 -3.40
CA ALA A 446 -14.80 4.09 -3.39
C ALA A 446 -15.35 4.20 -4.82
N ILE A 447 -16.32 3.34 -5.17
CA ILE A 447 -16.98 3.40 -6.49
C ILE A 447 -18.17 4.36 -6.40
N GLN A 448 -17.92 5.61 -6.81
CA GLN A 448 -18.89 6.70 -6.77
C GLN A 448 -19.20 7.31 -8.13
N ILE A 449 -18.40 6.99 -9.15
CA ILE A 449 -18.54 7.53 -10.50
C ILE A 449 -18.91 6.37 -11.45
N PRO A 450 -20.00 6.50 -12.21
CA PRO A 450 -20.38 5.52 -13.22
C PRO A 450 -19.33 5.42 -14.33
N VAL A 451 -19.16 4.22 -14.86
CA VAL A 451 -18.37 3.92 -16.04
C VAL A 451 -19.06 4.50 -17.28
N ARG A 452 -18.30 5.19 -18.14
CA ARG A 452 -18.88 5.88 -19.30
C ARG A 452 -19.33 4.94 -20.39
N GLY A 453 -20.39 5.35 -21.09
CA GLY A 453 -20.96 4.59 -22.21
C GLY A 453 -21.55 3.22 -21.82
N VAL A 454 -21.86 2.99 -20.54
CA VAL A 454 -22.45 1.73 -20.05
C VAL A 454 -23.73 2.04 -19.28
N LEU A 455 -24.85 1.41 -19.66
CA LEU A 455 -26.15 1.51 -18.97
C LEU A 455 -26.58 2.96 -18.65
N GLY A 456 -26.43 3.86 -19.63
CA GLY A 456 -26.81 5.27 -19.49
C GLY A 456 -26.04 6.04 -18.42
N GLU A 457 -24.83 5.59 -18.09
CA GLU A 457 -23.98 6.18 -17.04
C GLU A 457 -24.69 6.24 -15.68
N ASN A 458 -25.61 5.29 -15.42
CA ASN A 458 -26.28 5.18 -14.14
C ASN A 458 -25.52 4.22 -13.21
N LEU A 459 -24.93 4.76 -12.14
CA LEU A 459 -24.12 3.97 -11.22
C LEU A 459 -24.92 2.84 -10.53
N ALA A 460 -26.21 3.07 -10.21
CA ALA A 460 -27.02 2.02 -9.60
C ALA A 460 -27.26 0.84 -10.56
N SER A 461 -27.58 1.13 -11.84
CA SER A 461 -27.68 0.13 -12.91
C SER A 461 -26.38 -0.65 -13.09
N GLN A 462 -25.24 0.03 -13.04
CA GLN A 462 -23.93 -0.59 -13.21
C GLN A 462 -23.55 -1.48 -12.02
N LEU A 463 -23.80 -1.04 -10.80
CA LEU A 463 -23.58 -1.87 -9.61
C LEU A 463 -24.52 -3.08 -9.57
N ALA A 464 -25.76 -2.94 -10.07
CA ALA A 464 -26.66 -4.07 -10.25
C ALA A 464 -26.11 -5.08 -11.27
N ALA A 465 -25.53 -4.61 -12.38
CA ALA A 465 -24.87 -5.47 -13.38
C ALA A 465 -23.62 -6.17 -12.82
N VAL A 466 -22.79 -5.47 -12.03
CA VAL A 466 -21.67 -6.07 -11.30
C VAL A 466 -22.16 -7.15 -10.34
N TRP A 467 -23.17 -6.83 -9.52
CA TRP A 467 -23.76 -7.78 -8.58
C TRP A 467 -24.28 -9.03 -9.30
N HIS A 468 -24.94 -8.86 -10.45
CA HIS A 468 -25.43 -9.96 -11.25
C HIS A 468 -24.30 -10.90 -11.70
N VAL A 469 -23.27 -10.40 -12.40
CA VAL A 469 -22.20 -11.28 -12.94
C VAL A 469 -21.35 -11.93 -11.85
N LEU A 470 -21.10 -11.25 -10.72
CA LEU A 470 -20.38 -11.83 -9.58
C LEU A 470 -21.16 -12.98 -8.93
N ASN A 471 -22.46 -13.10 -9.21
CA ASN A 471 -23.34 -14.15 -8.70
C ASN A 471 -23.79 -15.14 -9.78
N THR A 472 -23.31 -15.01 -11.02
CA THR A 472 -23.55 -15.97 -12.09
C THR A 472 -22.62 -17.18 -11.94
N PRO A 473 -23.14 -18.42 -11.81
CA PRO A 473 -22.31 -19.62 -11.73
C PRO A 473 -21.40 -19.78 -12.96
N GLY A 474 -20.11 -20.07 -12.72
CA GLY A 474 -19.13 -20.30 -13.80
C GLY A 474 -18.73 -19.04 -14.58
N PHE A 475 -19.08 -17.84 -14.10
CA PHE A 475 -18.67 -16.60 -14.74
C PHE A 475 -17.15 -16.43 -14.76
N GLU A 476 -16.62 -16.23 -15.96
CA GLU A 476 -15.22 -15.89 -16.21
C GLU A 476 -15.15 -14.47 -16.78
N PRO A 477 -14.39 -13.55 -16.17
CA PRO A 477 -14.17 -12.23 -16.75
C PRO A 477 -13.54 -12.36 -18.15
N PRO A 478 -13.97 -11.54 -19.12
CA PRO A 478 -13.32 -11.54 -20.43
C PRO A 478 -11.85 -11.11 -20.29
N PRO A 479 -10.95 -11.58 -21.18
CA PRO A 479 -9.59 -11.09 -21.22
C PRO A 479 -9.56 -9.58 -21.42
N SER A 480 -8.59 -8.89 -20.83
CA SER A 480 -8.41 -7.47 -21.04
C SER A 480 -7.97 -7.22 -22.49
N GLY A 481 -8.90 -6.73 -23.31
CA GLY A 481 -8.54 -6.17 -24.61
C GLY A 481 -7.55 -5.00 -24.46
N PRO A 482 -6.86 -4.61 -25.55
CA PRO A 482 -5.95 -3.48 -25.51
C PRO A 482 -6.70 -2.20 -25.14
N ILE A 483 -6.12 -1.41 -24.24
CA ILE A 483 -6.64 -0.07 -23.91
C ILE A 483 -6.23 0.98 -24.95
N ARG A 484 -5.16 0.70 -25.71
CA ARG A 484 -4.71 1.51 -26.85
C ARG A 484 -4.04 0.62 -27.89
N VAL A 485 -4.18 0.97 -29.16
CA VAL A 485 -3.50 0.30 -30.28
C VAL A 485 -2.65 1.34 -30.99
N ALA A 486 -1.35 1.10 -31.09
CA ALA A 486 -0.42 1.88 -31.89
C ALA A 486 -0.26 1.24 -33.26
N ARG A 487 -0.64 1.97 -34.31
CA ARG A 487 -0.64 1.49 -35.70
C ARG A 487 -0.31 2.64 -36.64
N HIS A 488 0.58 2.37 -37.60
CA HIS A 488 0.79 3.26 -38.75
C HIS A 488 -0.16 2.88 -39.89
N LEU A 489 -0.76 3.87 -40.54
CA LEU A 489 -1.75 3.68 -41.62
C LEU A 489 -1.12 3.50 -43.02
N GLY A 490 0.20 3.60 -43.15
CA GLY A 490 0.90 3.60 -44.43
C GLY A 490 0.78 4.89 -45.24
N ASP A 491 0.28 5.96 -44.62
CA ASP A 491 0.26 7.34 -45.09
C ASP A 491 1.61 8.05 -44.83
N ASP A 492 1.66 9.36 -45.08
CA ASP A 492 2.85 10.19 -44.87
C ASP A 492 3.05 10.63 -43.40
N SER A 493 2.31 10.01 -42.46
CA SER A 493 2.52 10.25 -41.04
C SER A 493 3.93 9.83 -40.61
N PRO A 494 4.57 10.51 -39.65
CA PRO A 494 5.86 10.10 -39.14
C PRO A 494 5.81 8.69 -38.51
N PRO A 495 6.95 7.97 -38.46
CA PRO A 495 7.00 6.69 -37.76
C PRO A 495 6.64 6.81 -36.28
N ILE A 496 6.06 5.74 -35.74
CA ILE A 496 5.71 5.63 -34.32
C ILE A 496 6.96 5.29 -33.52
N VAL A 497 7.19 5.98 -32.40
CA VAL A 497 8.28 5.68 -31.46
C VAL A 497 7.69 5.46 -30.06
N ILE A 498 7.97 4.31 -29.44
CA ILE A 498 7.55 3.98 -28.07
C ILE A 498 8.79 3.64 -27.24
N THR A 499 8.90 4.30 -26.09
CA THR A 499 10.00 4.16 -25.11
C THR A 499 9.51 3.75 -23.72
N ASP A 500 8.23 3.38 -23.62
CA ASP A 500 7.60 2.89 -22.40
C ASP A 500 7.72 1.37 -22.26
N VAL A 501 7.56 0.85 -21.05
CA VAL A 501 7.81 -0.56 -20.69
C VAL A 501 7.12 -1.52 -21.65
N VAL A 502 7.88 -2.49 -22.16
CA VAL A 502 7.39 -3.52 -23.09
C VAL A 502 7.44 -4.89 -22.45
N GLU A 503 6.34 -5.64 -22.52
CA GLU A 503 6.35 -7.09 -22.31
C GLU A 503 6.45 -7.80 -23.67
N PHE A 504 7.47 -8.64 -23.85
CA PHE A 504 7.68 -9.39 -25.08
C PHE A 504 8.32 -10.74 -24.79
N ASP A 505 7.74 -11.84 -25.30
CA ASP A 505 8.19 -13.22 -25.06
C ASP A 505 8.44 -13.54 -23.57
N LYS A 506 7.52 -13.08 -22.70
CA LYS A 506 7.58 -13.22 -21.22
C LYS A 506 8.75 -12.47 -20.55
N ARG A 507 9.43 -11.58 -21.29
CA ARG A 507 10.45 -10.67 -20.77
C ARG A 507 9.85 -9.28 -20.58
N VAL A 508 10.26 -8.60 -19.52
CA VAL A 508 9.94 -7.18 -19.29
C VAL A 508 11.15 -6.36 -19.71
N ILE A 509 10.99 -5.53 -20.73
CA ILE A 509 12.01 -4.62 -21.23
C ILE A 509 11.70 -3.23 -20.69
N VAL A 510 12.54 -2.77 -19.76
CA VAL A 510 12.38 -1.48 -19.05
C VAL A 510 12.88 -0.30 -19.87
N ARG A 511 13.79 -0.54 -20.82
CA ARG A 511 14.42 0.50 -21.66
C ARG A 511 14.26 0.22 -23.16
N PRO A 512 13.02 0.11 -23.67
CA PRO A 512 12.80 -0.22 -25.07
C PRO A 512 12.97 0.99 -25.98
N VAL A 513 13.34 0.73 -27.22
CA VAL A 513 13.11 1.59 -28.39
C VAL A 513 12.31 0.77 -29.37
N MET A 514 11.01 1.01 -29.41
CA MET A 514 10.10 0.37 -30.34
C MET A 514 9.72 1.35 -31.46
N ILE A 515 9.86 0.91 -32.71
CA ILE A 515 9.63 1.76 -33.88
C ILE A 515 8.64 1.08 -34.84
N GLY A 516 7.60 1.81 -35.23
CA GLY A 516 6.63 1.39 -36.23
C GLY A 516 6.72 2.20 -37.52
N LEU A 517 7.01 1.54 -38.64
CA LEU A 517 7.24 2.18 -39.94
C LEU A 517 5.99 2.17 -40.83
N LYS A 518 5.96 3.05 -41.85
CA LYS A 518 4.85 3.18 -42.81
C LYS A 518 4.54 1.90 -43.59
N ASN A 519 5.55 1.09 -43.89
CA ASN A 519 5.34 -0.20 -44.56
C ASN A 519 4.92 -1.32 -43.59
N ARG A 520 4.65 -0.98 -42.32
CA ARG A 520 4.18 -1.87 -41.26
C ARG A 520 5.15 -2.98 -40.89
N HIS A 521 6.44 -2.78 -41.14
CA HIS A 521 7.51 -3.52 -40.49
C HIS A 521 7.95 -2.77 -39.24
N ASN A 522 7.80 -3.40 -38.09
CA ASN A 522 8.06 -2.80 -36.79
C ASN A 522 9.27 -3.47 -36.15
N VAL A 523 10.02 -2.73 -35.33
CA VAL A 523 11.21 -3.24 -34.63
C VAL A 523 11.17 -2.91 -33.14
N LEU A 524 11.78 -3.76 -32.33
CA LEU A 524 11.98 -3.56 -30.90
C LEU A 524 13.45 -3.76 -30.53
N PHE A 525 14.04 -2.72 -29.96
CA PHE A 525 15.41 -2.70 -29.46
C PHE A 525 15.41 -2.54 -27.94
N ASP A 526 16.21 -3.32 -27.24
CA ASP A 526 16.42 -3.23 -25.79
C ASP A 526 17.73 -2.48 -25.53
N LEU A 527 17.65 -1.25 -25.01
CA LEU A 527 18.83 -0.46 -24.63
C LEU A 527 19.55 -1.03 -23.40
N GLY A 528 18.84 -1.76 -22.53
CA GLY A 528 19.41 -2.38 -21.34
C GLY A 528 20.45 -3.44 -21.72
N ALA A 529 20.12 -4.28 -22.70
CA ALA A 529 21.02 -5.30 -23.26
C ALA A 529 21.81 -4.82 -24.50
N ASN A 530 21.44 -3.68 -25.09
CA ASN A 530 21.92 -3.19 -26.39
C ASN A 530 21.73 -4.24 -27.50
N GLN A 531 20.46 -4.61 -27.74
CA GLN A 531 20.07 -5.70 -28.65
C GLN A 531 18.79 -5.41 -29.44
N LEU A 532 18.77 -5.75 -30.73
CA LEU A 532 17.50 -5.95 -31.45
C LEU A 532 16.87 -7.26 -31.00
N VAL A 533 15.68 -7.18 -30.41
CA VAL A 533 14.98 -8.33 -29.83
C VAL A 533 13.75 -8.74 -30.62
N GLY A 534 13.17 -7.84 -31.41
CA GLY A 534 11.95 -8.12 -32.17
C GLY A 534 11.88 -7.42 -33.53
N TRP A 535 11.29 -8.11 -34.50
CA TRP A 535 10.87 -7.57 -35.80
C TRP A 535 9.58 -8.28 -36.22
N TRP A 536 8.52 -7.53 -36.53
CA TRP A 536 7.23 -8.12 -36.90
C TRP A 536 6.49 -7.27 -37.95
N LEU A 537 5.47 -7.88 -38.56
CA LEU A 537 4.57 -7.24 -39.52
C LEU A 537 3.26 -6.84 -38.84
N GLY A 538 2.66 -5.74 -39.26
CA GLY A 538 1.29 -5.36 -38.89
C GLY A 538 1.23 -4.14 -37.97
N ASP A 539 0.44 -4.24 -36.91
CA ASP A 539 0.33 -3.17 -35.91
C ASP A 539 1.62 -3.05 -35.11
N THR A 540 1.94 -1.83 -34.68
CA THR A 540 3.16 -1.62 -33.92
C THR A 540 3.00 -2.26 -32.56
N ALA A 541 2.04 -1.83 -31.74
CA ALA A 541 1.88 -2.40 -30.41
C ALA A 541 0.49 -2.19 -29.83
N ASN A 542 0.17 -3.02 -28.85
CA ASN A 542 -1.01 -2.90 -28.02
C ASN A 542 -0.61 -2.48 -26.62
N GLN A 543 -1.31 -1.52 -26.03
CA GLN A 543 -1.15 -1.16 -24.63
C GLN A 543 -2.14 -1.94 -23.79
N HIS A 544 -1.67 -2.58 -22.72
CA HIS A 544 -2.47 -3.36 -21.79
C HIS A 544 -2.34 -2.86 -20.36
N VAL A 545 -3.29 -3.29 -19.53
CA VAL A 545 -3.26 -3.13 -18.08
C VAL A 545 -3.34 -4.51 -17.45
N ARG A 546 -2.40 -4.83 -16.55
CA ARG A 546 -2.42 -6.02 -15.71
C ARG A 546 -2.23 -5.60 -14.25
N GLY A 547 -3.26 -5.82 -13.43
CA GLY A 547 -3.27 -5.29 -12.06
C GLY A 547 -3.22 -3.76 -12.08
N LYS A 548 -2.21 -3.19 -11.41
CA LYS A 548 -1.94 -1.75 -11.41
C LYS A 548 -0.94 -1.30 -12.48
N SER A 549 -0.32 -2.22 -13.22
CA SER A 549 0.79 -1.91 -14.13
C SER A 549 0.34 -1.83 -15.58
N TRP A 550 0.95 -0.91 -16.32
CA TRP A 550 0.71 -0.70 -17.74
C TRP A 550 1.94 -1.12 -18.53
N TYR A 551 1.73 -1.74 -19.69
CA TYR A 551 2.82 -2.15 -20.55
C TYR A 551 2.34 -2.19 -22.00
N TRP A 552 3.31 -2.10 -22.91
CA TRP A 552 3.13 -2.33 -24.33
C TRP A 552 3.50 -3.76 -24.70
N GLU A 553 2.78 -4.37 -25.62
CA GLU A 553 3.15 -5.62 -26.25
C GLU A 553 3.20 -5.45 -27.77
N PRO A 554 4.21 -6.00 -28.47
CA PRO A 554 4.21 -6.05 -29.93
C PRO A 554 2.95 -6.71 -30.50
N ALA A 555 2.31 -6.06 -31.47
CA ALA A 555 1.04 -6.49 -32.02
C ALA A 555 1.21 -7.39 -33.27
N GLY A 556 2.10 -8.39 -33.17
CA GLY A 556 2.40 -9.32 -34.26
C GLY A 556 3.34 -10.46 -33.85
N VAL A 557 3.55 -11.38 -34.78
CA VAL A 557 4.47 -12.52 -34.58
C VAL A 557 5.90 -12.08 -34.86
N ASN A 558 6.82 -12.39 -33.94
CA ASN A 558 8.24 -12.12 -34.11
C ASN A 558 8.81 -12.94 -35.29
N LEU A 559 9.48 -12.25 -36.20
CA LEU A 559 10.17 -12.83 -37.36
C LEU A 559 11.65 -13.07 -37.09
N LEU A 560 12.19 -12.52 -36.00
CA LEU A 560 13.54 -12.81 -35.56
C LEU A 560 13.56 -14.03 -34.63
N PRO A 561 14.60 -14.87 -34.72
CA PRO A 561 14.87 -15.86 -33.69
C PRO A 561 15.15 -15.17 -32.35
N ALA A 562 15.02 -15.94 -31.26
CA ALA A 562 15.28 -15.43 -29.92
C ALA A 562 16.69 -14.79 -29.83
N PRO A 563 16.80 -13.56 -29.31
CA PRO A 563 18.08 -12.88 -29.18
C PRO A 563 18.97 -13.62 -28.16
N GLY A 564 20.27 -13.67 -28.44
CA GLY A 564 21.27 -14.22 -27.52
C GLY A 564 21.53 -13.36 -26.32
N LYS A 565 22.60 -13.69 -25.58
CA LYS A 565 23.03 -12.95 -24.37
C LYS A 565 24.03 -11.83 -24.65
N GLN A 566 24.45 -11.62 -25.90
CA GLN A 566 25.58 -10.77 -26.28
C GLN A 566 25.08 -9.48 -26.95
N ALA A 567 25.58 -8.32 -26.53
CA ALA A 567 25.24 -7.03 -27.14
C ALA A 567 25.54 -7.00 -28.65
N GLU A 568 24.82 -6.16 -29.41
CA GLU A 568 25.09 -6.00 -30.85
C GLU A 568 26.49 -5.46 -31.13
N LEU A 569 27.06 -4.65 -30.23
CA LEU A 569 28.37 -4.05 -30.42
C LEU A 569 29.35 -4.57 -29.40
N GLU A 570 30.50 -5.02 -29.91
CA GLU A 570 31.67 -5.35 -29.12
C GLU A 570 32.91 -4.72 -29.71
N LEU A 571 33.82 -4.34 -28.82
CA LEU A 571 35.09 -3.75 -29.19
C LEU A 571 36.16 -4.85 -29.22
N LEU A 572 36.94 -4.93 -30.28
CA LEU A 572 38.05 -5.86 -30.41
C LEU A 572 39.36 -5.07 -30.28
N GLY A 573 40.08 -5.31 -29.18
CA GLY A 573 41.45 -4.83 -29.00
C GLY A 573 42.47 -5.75 -29.65
N GLU A 574 43.76 -5.50 -29.42
CA GLU A 574 44.86 -6.24 -30.06
C GLU A 574 44.86 -7.75 -29.74
N SER A 575 44.42 -8.14 -28.54
CA SER A 575 44.54 -9.53 -28.05
C SER A 575 43.22 -10.20 -27.64
N ARG A 576 42.10 -9.45 -27.49
CA ARG A 576 40.82 -10.00 -27.02
C ARG A 576 39.60 -9.14 -27.41
N ALA A 577 38.43 -9.76 -27.35
CA ALA A 577 37.15 -9.06 -27.39
C ALA A 577 36.83 -8.44 -26.02
N ILE A 578 36.32 -7.21 -26.04
CA ILE A 578 35.96 -6.41 -24.87
C ILE A 578 34.44 -6.21 -24.91
N ALA A 579 33.78 -6.74 -23.89
CA ALA A 579 32.35 -6.56 -23.71
C ALA A 579 32.04 -5.15 -23.18
N PRO A 580 30.87 -4.58 -23.49
CA PRO A 580 30.46 -3.30 -22.94
C PRO A 580 30.25 -3.39 -21.43
N GLY A 581 30.62 -2.32 -20.72
CA GLY A 581 30.30 -2.10 -19.31
C GLY A 581 29.03 -1.25 -19.15
N PRO A 582 28.36 -1.31 -17.99
CA PRO A 582 27.21 -0.46 -17.70
C PRO A 582 27.63 1.01 -17.57
N ILE A 583 26.86 1.93 -18.15
CA ILE A 583 27.17 3.38 -18.16
C ILE A 583 26.50 4.10 -16.98
N VAL A 584 25.19 3.86 -16.81
CA VAL A 584 24.31 4.45 -15.81
C VAL A 584 23.23 3.41 -15.50
N GLY A 585 22.99 3.12 -14.21
CA GLY A 585 21.85 2.29 -13.79
C GLY A 585 21.73 0.95 -14.54
N ALA A 586 22.67 0.03 -14.36
CA ALA A 586 22.68 -1.33 -14.96
C ALA A 586 22.52 -1.45 -16.50
N SER A 587 22.39 -0.35 -17.26
CA SER A 587 22.15 -0.33 -18.71
C SER A 587 23.45 -0.36 -19.51
N LEU A 588 23.49 -1.12 -20.60
CA LEU A 588 24.62 -1.17 -21.53
C LEU A 588 24.61 -0.04 -22.57
N ALA A 589 23.46 0.55 -22.87
CA ALA A 589 23.33 1.74 -23.70
C ALA A 589 22.64 2.88 -22.95
N ASP A 590 23.15 4.11 -23.12
CA ASP A 590 22.53 5.33 -22.60
C ASP A 590 21.98 6.17 -23.76
N LEU A 591 20.67 6.40 -23.78
CA LEU A 591 19.97 7.06 -24.88
C LEU A 591 20.19 8.57 -24.88
N ASP A 592 20.57 9.14 -26.01
CA ASP A 592 20.71 10.59 -26.18
C ASP A 592 19.45 11.23 -26.78
N GLY A 593 18.73 10.54 -27.66
CA GLY A 593 17.48 11.05 -28.22
C GLY A 593 17.10 10.46 -29.57
N PHE A 594 16.06 11.04 -30.16
CA PHE A 594 15.42 10.64 -31.41
C PHE A 594 15.29 11.82 -32.38
N GLU A 595 15.30 11.49 -33.66
CA GLU A 595 14.98 12.39 -34.76
C GLU A 595 14.09 11.65 -35.76
N THR A 596 12.91 12.21 -36.03
CA THR A 596 11.92 11.64 -36.94
C THR A 596 11.88 12.45 -38.23
N HIS A 597 11.98 11.76 -39.36
CA HIS A 597 11.76 12.33 -40.69
C HIS A 597 10.50 11.70 -41.30
N CYS A 598 10.15 12.04 -42.54
CA CYS A 598 8.92 11.59 -43.19
C CYS A 598 8.72 10.06 -43.10
N ASP A 599 9.75 9.24 -43.33
CA ASP A 599 9.64 7.78 -43.31
C ASP A 599 10.73 7.06 -42.51
N SER A 600 11.53 7.79 -41.74
CA SER A 600 12.62 7.20 -40.96
C SER A 600 12.73 7.77 -39.55
N VAL A 601 13.31 6.98 -38.67
CA VAL A 601 13.69 7.39 -37.31
C VAL A 601 15.18 7.17 -37.14
N ALA A 602 15.89 8.17 -36.65
CA ALA A 602 17.23 8.02 -36.11
C ALA A 602 17.16 8.09 -34.59
N PHE A 603 17.87 7.20 -33.90
CA PHE A 603 18.09 7.31 -32.46
C PHE A 603 19.59 7.24 -32.15
N ARG A 604 20.01 8.03 -31.17
CA ARG A 604 21.41 8.18 -30.76
C ARG A 604 21.60 7.64 -29.36
N TYR A 605 22.66 6.87 -29.13
CA TYR A 605 23.00 6.36 -27.82
C TYR A 605 24.51 6.24 -27.64
N ARG A 606 24.94 6.15 -26.38
CA ARG A 606 26.33 5.95 -25.99
C ARG A 606 26.51 4.55 -25.41
N GLN A 607 27.70 3.99 -25.60
CA GLN A 607 28.10 2.70 -25.05
C GLN A 607 29.54 2.78 -24.55
N VAL A 608 29.81 2.28 -23.34
CA VAL A 608 31.15 2.33 -22.72
C VAL A 608 31.76 0.94 -22.66
N PHE A 609 33.05 0.87 -22.97
CA PHE A 609 33.89 -0.31 -22.86
C PHE A 609 35.02 -0.01 -21.88
N ILE A 610 35.43 -1.01 -21.09
CA ILE A 610 36.56 -0.87 -20.17
C ILE A 610 37.67 -1.80 -20.62
N ASP A 611 38.84 -1.24 -20.94
CA ASP A 611 40.03 -2.01 -21.29
C ASP A 611 41.24 -1.47 -20.53
N GLY A 612 41.99 -2.35 -19.85
CA GLY A 612 43.13 -1.93 -19.02
C GLY A 612 42.82 -0.94 -17.88
N GLY A 613 41.54 -0.67 -17.59
CA GLY A 613 41.11 0.36 -16.63
C GLY A 613 40.73 1.70 -17.28
N GLU A 614 40.95 1.87 -18.58
CA GLU A 614 40.52 3.03 -19.35
C GLU A 614 39.11 2.84 -19.92
N ALA A 615 38.32 3.91 -19.90
CA ALA A 615 36.96 3.92 -20.44
C ALA A 615 36.94 4.43 -21.88
N ILE A 616 36.54 3.56 -22.82
CA ILE A 616 36.36 3.88 -24.24
C ILE A 616 34.86 4.08 -24.49
N MET A 617 34.46 5.28 -24.86
CA MET A 617 33.05 5.62 -25.12
C MET A 617 32.78 5.68 -26.63
N LEU A 618 31.88 4.83 -27.11
CA LEU A 618 31.37 4.89 -28.47
C LEU A 618 30.08 5.72 -28.50
N ARG A 619 29.96 6.56 -29.53
CA ARG A 619 28.72 7.28 -29.88
C ARG A 619 28.11 6.61 -31.09
N VAL A 620 26.86 6.16 -30.97
CA VAL A 620 26.20 5.37 -32.00
C VAL A 620 24.91 6.07 -32.44
N THR A 621 24.81 6.33 -33.74
CA THR A 621 23.55 6.71 -34.38
C THR A 621 23.02 5.50 -35.15
N GLN A 622 21.81 5.06 -34.82
CA GLN A 622 21.09 4.06 -35.61
C GLN A 622 19.93 4.71 -36.34
N ARG A 623 19.84 4.49 -37.65
CA ARG A 623 18.72 4.94 -38.50
C ARG A 623 17.93 3.76 -39.00
N ILE A 624 16.62 3.80 -38.78
CA ILE A 624 15.65 2.77 -39.15
C ILE A 624 14.77 3.32 -40.27
N LEU A 625 14.71 2.61 -41.39
CA LEU A 625 13.98 3.00 -42.60
C LEU A 625 13.17 1.82 -43.15
N PRO A 626 12.07 2.06 -43.88
CA PRO A 626 11.42 1.03 -44.66
C PRO A 626 12.38 0.50 -45.74
N ALA A 627 12.34 -0.80 -45.99
CA ALA A 627 13.07 -1.45 -47.07
C ALA A 627 12.10 -2.12 -48.04
N ASN A 628 12.41 -2.05 -49.34
CA ASN A 628 11.69 -2.72 -50.40
C ASN A 628 12.70 -3.37 -51.36
N ASP A 629 12.41 -4.59 -51.79
CA ASP A 629 13.21 -5.35 -52.74
C ASP A 629 12.30 -6.27 -53.56
N GLY A 630 11.85 -5.76 -54.72
CA GLY A 630 10.80 -6.41 -55.51
C GLY A 630 9.52 -6.60 -54.66
N PRO A 631 8.97 -7.83 -54.55
CA PRO A 631 7.79 -8.09 -53.72
C PRO A 631 8.08 -8.16 -52.22
N ALA A 632 9.35 -8.29 -51.81
CA ALA A 632 9.71 -8.37 -50.40
C ALA A 632 9.79 -6.96 -49.79
N LYS A 633 9.17 -6.78 -48.62
CA LYS A 633 9.20 -5.54 -47.84
C LYS A 633 9.90 -5.80 -46.51
N GLY A 634 10.34 -4.74 -45.84
CA GLY A 634 11.19 -4.94 -44.68
C GLY A 634 11.62 -3.68 -43.96
N THR A 635 12.68 -3.81 -43.17
CA THR A 635 13.34 -2.70 -42.47
C THR A 635 14.82 -2.68 -42.79
N ARG A 636 15.36 -1.48 -42.99
CA ARG A 636 16.78 -1.19 -43.18
C ARG A 636 17.28 -0.49 -41.93
N ARG A 637 18.35 -1.04 -41.35
CA ARG A 637 19.07 -0.46 -40.21
C ARG A 637 20.42 0.04 -40.69
N ARG A 638 20.75 1.29 -40.39
CA ARG A 638 22.07 1.90 -40.65
C ARG A 638 22.71 2.32 -39.34
N TRP A 639 23.99 2.05 -39.19
CA TRP A 639 24.80 2.47 -38.05
C TRP A 639 25.83 3.50 -38.50
N GLU A 640 26.03 4.51 -37.67
CA GLU A 640 27.19 5.40 -37.68
C GLU A 640 27.81 5.35 -36.28
N ILE A 641 29.06 4.90 -36.17
CA ILE A 641 29.75 4.65 -34.90
C ILE A 641 30.99 5.53 -34.84
N ASP A 642 31.02 6.41 -33.87
CA ASP A 642 32.11 7.34 -33.60
C ASP A 642 32.81 7.03 -32.26
N GLY A 643 34.03 7.55 -32.07
CA GLY A 643 34.82 7.36 -30.86
C GLY A 643 35.60 6.04 -30.79
N VAL A 644 35.78 5.35 -31.92
CA VAL A 644 36.59 4.11 -31.99
C VAL A 644 38.08 4.47 -32.04
N PRO A 645 38.90 4.10 -31.05
CA PRO A 645 40.33 4.46 -31.06
C PRO A 645 41.12 3.69 -32.13
N ALA A 646 42.27 4.25 -32.53
CA ALA A 646 43.19 3.57 -33.44
C ALA A 646 43.62 2.21 -32.88
N GLY A 647 43.71 1.19 -33.74
CA GLY A 647 44.04 -0.18 -33.35
C GLY A 647 42.84 -1.04 -32.90
N TYR A 648 41.69 -0.43 -32.62
CA TYR A 648 40.46 -1.16 -32.28
C TYR A 648 39.58 -1.42 -33.51
N ARG A 649 38.82 -2.52 -33.46
CA ARG A 649 37.77 -2.84 -34.44
C ARG A 649 36.43 -3.04 -33.73
N VAL A 650 35.33 -2.80 -34.43
CA VAL A 650 33.98 -3.03 -33.90
C VAL A 650 33.40 -4.30 -34.54
N ARG A 651 33.00 -5.25 -33.70
CA ARG A 651 32.19 -6.40 -34.11
C ARG A 651 30.72 -6.05 -33.93
N LEU A 652 29.99 -5.92 -35.04
CA LEU A 652 28.55 -5.70 -35.07
C LEU A 652 27.82 -7.03 -35.29
N CYS A 653 27.24 -7.59 -34.23
CA CYS A 653 26.34 -8.73 -34.26
C CYS A 653 24.92 -8.27 -34.59
N TYR A 654 24.28 -8.85 -35.61
CA TYR A 654 22.98 -8.34 -36.13
C TYR A 654 21.88 -9.40 -36.29
N ALA A 655 22.21 -10.68 -36.09
CA ALA A 655 21.25 -11.78 -36.08
C ALA A 655 21.85 -12.99 -35.35
N GLN A 656 21.01 -13.82 -34.75
CA GLN A 656 21.42 -15.12 -34.23
C GLN A 656 20.41 -16.19 -34.63
N GLY A 657 20.89 -17.37 -35.00
CA GLY A 657 20.02 -18.48 -35.40
C GLY A 657 19.53 -18.39 -36.85
N ARG A 658 18.63 -19.32 -37.19
CA ARG A 658 18.08 -19.47 -38.55
C ARG A 658 16.75 -18.72 -38.67
N LEU A 659 16.62 -17.91 -39.72
CA LEU A 659 15.37 -17.23 -40.10
C LEU A 659 14.34 -18.22 -40.66
N GLY A 660 13.07 -17.82 -40.68
CA GLY A 660 12.02 -18.51 -41.43
C GLY A 660 12.25 -18.50 -42.94
N ASP A 661 11.49 -19.32 -43.68
CA ASP A 661 11.68 -19.50 -45.13
C ASP A 661 11.29 -18.25 -45.96
N ARG A 662 10.51 -17.33 -45.37
CA ARG A 662 10.07 -16.08 -46.01
C ARG A 662 10.97 -14.89 -45.68
N GLU A 663 11.87 -15.05 -44.72
CA GLU A 663 12.70 -14.00 -44.16
C GLU A 663 14.14 -14.08 -44.67
N LYS A 664 14.69 -12.93 -45.07
CA LYS A 664 16.05 -12.80 -45.56
C LYS A 664 16.72 -11.61 -44.90
N ILE A 665 18.01 -11.75 -44.59
CA ILE A 665 18.86 -10.64 -44.15
C ILE A 665 19.94 -10.41 -45.20
N ARG A 666 20.04 -9.18 -45.70
CA ARG A 666 21.17 -8.69 -46.50
C ARG A 666 22.12 -7.91 -45.61
N SER A 667 23.40 -8.20 -45.72
CA SER A 667 24.47 -7.56 -44.96
C SER A 667 25.74 -7.48 -45.81
N PRO A 668 26.69 -6.60 -45.44
CA PRO A 668 28.07 -6.68 -45.90
C PRO A 668 28.69 -8.06 -45.62
N ALA A 669 29.85 -8.33 -46.24
CA ALA A 669 30.63 -9.52 -45.96
C ALA A 669 30.95 -9.61 -44.45
N GLY A 670 30.64 -10.76 -43.86
CA GLY A 670 30.68 -10.97 -42.41
C GLY A 670 31.03 -12.41 -42.05
N GLY A 671 31.04 -12.72 -40.76
CA GLY A 671 31.36 -14.05 -40.23
C GLY A 671 30.24 -14.63 -39.37
N PHE A 672 30.47 -15.86 -38.92
CA PHE A 672 29.63 -16.56 -37.95
C PHE A 672 30.40 -16.73 -36.63
N GLY A 673 29.79 -16.30 -35.53
CA GLY A 673 30.29 -16.54 -34.19
C GLY A 673 30.07 -17.99 -33.75
N ALA A 674 30.80 -18.45 -32.75
CA ALA A 674 30.70 -19.81 -32.22
C ALA A 674 29.30 -20.15 -31.65
N ASN A 675 28.50 -19.14 -31.31
CA ASN A 675 27.12 -19.24 -30.84
C ASN A 675 26.08 -19.14 -31.98
N GLY A 676 26.52 -19.16 -33.24
CA GLY A 676 25.66 -19.00 -34.43
C GLY A 676 25.23 -17.56 -34.73
N SER A 677 25.84 -16.55 -34.09
CA SER A 677 25.57 -15.14 -34.39
C SER A 677 26.20 -14.72 -35.71
N ARG A 678 25.47 -14.00 -36.55
CA ARG A 678 26.03 -13.32 -37.73
C ARG A 678 26.60 -11.98 -37.31
N PHE A 679 27.80 -11.66 -37.78
CA PHE A 679 28.45 -10.40 -37.48
C PHE A 679 29.17 -9.78 -38.69
N VAL A 680 29.30 -8.46 -38.70
CA VAL A 680 30.20 -7.72 -39.59
C VAL A 680 31.34 -7.15 -38.75
N LEU A 681 32.56 -7.17 -39.28
CA LEU A 681 33.71 -6.55 -38.65
C LEU A 681 33.97 -5.19 -39.30
N LEU A 682 33.98 -4.14 -38.50
CA LEU A 682 34.20 -2.77 -38.92
C LEU A 682 35.57 -2.30 -38.40
N SER A 683 36.41 -1.82 -39.31
CA SER A 683 37.74 -1.27 -39.01
C SER A 683 37.78 0.19 -39.40
N ALA A 684 38.53 0.99 -38.65
CA ALA A 684 38.82 2.37 -39.03
C ALA A 684 39.48 2.42 -40.42
N THR A 685 39.07 3.37 -41.25
CA THR A 685 39.73 3.64 -42.54
C THR A 685 40.84 4.67 -42.32
N ASP A 686 41.89 4.64 -43.16
CA ASP A 686 43.05 5.54 -43.07
C ASP A 686 42.70 7.04 -43.14
N LYS A 687 41.45 7.39 -43.54
CA LYS A 687 40.97 8.77 -43.71
C LYS A 687 40.40 9.41 -42.45
N GLY A 688 40.20 8.66 -41.35
CA GLY A 688 39.63 9.16 -40.10
C GLY A 688 38.16 9.59 -40.26
N GLY A 689 37.22 8.76 -39.80
CA GLY A 689 35.79 9.06 -39.87
C GLY A 689 34.95 7.99 -39.15
N PRO A 690 33.64 8.25 -38.93
CA PRO A 690 32.77 7.29 -38.24
C PRO A 690 32.68 5.98 -39.04
N LEU A 691 32.63 4.85 -38.33
CA LEU A 691 32.40 3.54 -38.94
C LEU A 691 30.93 3.43 -39.32
N THR A 692 30.66 2.92 -40.52
CA THR A 692 29.28 2.74 -41.02
C THR A 692 28.96 1.31 -41.36
N ALA A 693 27.72 0.88 -41.07
CA ALA A 693 27.20 -0.42 -41.48
C ALA A 693 25.73 -0.29 -41.91
N GLU A 694 25.29 -1.18 -42.81
CA GLU A 694 23.87 -1.30 -43.21
C GLU A 694 23.45 -2.77 -43.18
N ILE A 695 22.31 -3.07 -42.55
CA ILE A 695 21.70 -4.40 -42.53
C ILE A 695 20.24 -4.25 -42.94
N ILE A 696 19.79 -5.08 -43.89
CA ILE A 696 18.42 -5.04 -44.41
C ILE A 696 17.72 -6.36 -44.08
N TYR A 697 16.60 -6.28 -43.39
CA TYR A 697 15.73 -7.39 -43.02
C TYR A 697 14.51 -7.36 -43.94
N LEU A 698 14.28 -8.41 -44.73
CA LEU A 698 13.23 -8.50 -45.75
C LEU A 698 12.35 -9.72 -45.48
N SER A 699 11.03 -9.58 -45.60
CA SER A 699 10.07 -10.68 -45.60
C SER A 699 9.18 -10.61 -46.83
N SER A 700 8.82 -11.76 -47.39
CA SER A 700 7.79 -11.87 -48.41
C SER A 700 6.37 -12.00 -47.84
N GLY A 701 6.20 -11.90 -46.51
CA GLY A 701 4.91 -11.84 -45.86
C GLY A 701 4.21 -10.49 -46.07
N GLU A 702 2.88 -10.52 -46.27
CA GLU A 702 2.07 -9.31 -46.34
C GLU A 702 1.49 -8.96 -44.96
N PRO A 703 1.53 -7.70 -44.53
CA PRO A 703 0.87 -7.28 -43.29
C PRO A 703 -0.66 -7.39 -43.45
N PRO A 704 -1.40 -7.74 -42.38
CA PRO A 704 -2.88 -7.71 -42.40
C PRO A 704 -3.39 -6.34 -42.86
N ALA A 705 -4.53 -6.26 -43.54
CA ALA A 705 -5.08 -4.96 -43.97
C ALA A 705 -5.27 -3.99 -42.79
N ALA A 706 -4.83 -2.74 -42.94
CA ALA A 706 -5.16 -1.69 -41.97
C ALA A 706 -6.59 -1.17 -42.24
N PRO A 707 -7.38 -0.83 -41.21
CA PRO A 707 -8.58 -0.03 -41.42
C PRO A 707 -8.20 1.34 -42.01
N SER A 708 -9.10 1.90 -42.81
CA SER A 708 -8.81 3.04 -43.70
C SER A 708 -8.67 4.39 -42.99
N THR A 709 -9.02 4.52 -41.71
CA THR A 709 -8.96 5.79 -40.98
C THR A 709 -8.64 5.58 -39.50
N THR A 710 -7.87 6.50 -38.92
CA THR A 710 -7.81 6.66 -37.47
C THR A 710 -9.13 7.31 -37.03
N PRO A 711 -9.85 6.76 -36.04
CA PRO A 711 -11.03 7.42 -35.51
C PRO A 711 -10.68 8.84 -35.08
N PRO A 712 -11.48 9.86 -35.42
CA PRO A 712 -11.23 11.21 -34.95
C PRO A 712 -11.25 11.21 -33.42
N VAL A 713 -10.32 11.95 -32.83
CA VAL A 713 -10.33 12.18 -31.39
C VAL A 713 -11.59 12.99 -31.08
N SER A 714 -12.58 12.38 -30.42
CA SER A 714 -13.84 13.07 -30.11
C SER A 714 -13.60 14.14 -29.05
N SER A 715 -13.78 15.42 -29.41
CA SER A 715 -13.96 16.48 -28.42
C SER A 715 -15.32 16.37 -27.75
N GLU A 716 -15.40 16.78 -26.49
CA GLU A 716 -16.68 16.85 -25.76
C GLU A 716 -17.22 18.28 -25.78
N ALA A 717 -18.46 18.49 -25.33
CA ALA A 717 -18.91 19.84 -25.04
C ALA A 717 -18.26 20.34 -23.73
N PRO A 718 -17.97 21.65 -23.58
CA PRO A 718 -17.54 22.21 -22.31
C PRO A 718 -18.63 22.01 -21.24
N VAL A 719 -18.22 21.71 -20.00
CA VAL A 719 -19.13 21.46 -18.88
C VAL A 719 -18.85 22.44 -17.75
N ARG A 720 -19.85 23.18 -17.28
CA ARG A 720 -19.74 24.04 -16.10
C ARG A 720 -19.79 23.21 -14.82
N LEU A 721 -18.95 23.56 -13.84
CA LEU A 721 -18.90 22.92 -12.53
C LEU A 721 -19.22 23.96 -11.44
N ASN A 722 -20.00 23.58 -10.43
CA ASN A 722 -20.30 24.43 -9.28
C ASN A 722 -19.53 23.94 -8.04
N VAL A 723 -18.21 23.94 -8.13
CA VAL A 723 -17.33 23.27 -7.14
C VAL A 723 -16.41 24.21 -6.38
N VAL A 724 -16.15 25.42 -6.85
CA VAL A 724 -15.32 26.41 -6.14
C VAL A 724 -16.07 27.75 -6.07
N PRO A 725 -16.59 28.14 -4.90
CA PRO A 725 -17.24 29.45 -4.72
C PRO A 725 -16.30 30.62 -5.07
N GLY A 726 -16.81 31.63 -5.78
CA GLY A 726 -16.02 32.78 -6.26
C GLY A 726 -15.24 32.55 -7.56
N TYR A 727 -15.49 31.42 -8.24
CA TYR A 727 -14.84 31.05 -9.49
C TYR A 727 -15.86 30.53 -10.51
N ASP A 728 -15.65 30.89 -11.78
CA ASP A 728 -16.33 30.27 -12.91
C ASP A 728 -15.51 29.05 -13.35
N ALA A 729 -16.04 27.85 -13.10
CA ALA A 729 -15.37 26.60 -13.42
C ALA A 729 -15.90 25.97 -14.71
N VAL A 730 -15.01 25.72 -15.67
CA VAL A 730 -15.33 25.09 -16.96
C VAL A 730 -14.37 23.94 -17.22
N ARG A 731 -14.91 22.73 -17.40
CA ARG A 731 -14.17 21.59 -17.93
C ARG A 731 -13.96 21.80 -19.42
N LEU A 732 -12.71 21.75 -19.83
CA LEU A 732 -12.32 21.91 -21.22
C LEU A 732 -12.86 20.72 -22.06
N PRO A 733 -13.25 20.96 -23.33
CA PRO A 733 -13.77 19.97 -24.28
C PRO A 733 -12.71 18.96 -24.78
N LEU A 734 -11.90 18.40 -23.87
CA LEU A 734 -10.75 17.56 -24.17
C LEU A 734 -11.12 16.07 -24.27
N PRO A 735 -10.31 15.26 -24.97
CA PRO A 735 -10.51 13.83 -25.05
C PRO A 735 -10.37 13.20 -23.66
N ARG A 736 -11.44 12.60 -23.17
CA ARG A 736 -11.49 12.01 -21.82
C ARG A 736 -10.62 10.78 -21.65
N SER A 737 -10.05 10.25 -22.73
CA SER A 737 -9.06 9.16 -22.68
C SER A 737 -7.71 9.63 -22.15
N GLU A 738 -7.38 10.92 -22.28
CA GLU A 738 -6.09 11.45 -21.83
C GLU A 738 -6.16 11.80 -20.35
N MET A 739 -5.07 11.55 -19.63
CA MET A 739 -4.95 11.70 -18.18
C MET A 739 -3.85 12.72 -17.84
N PRO A 740 -4.18 14.02 -17.75
CA PRO A 740 -3.21 15.10 -17.58
C PRO A 740 -2.42 14.99 -16.28
N THR A 741 -1.10 15.16 -16.36
CA THR A 741 -0.15 15.07 -15.23
C THR A 741 0.85 16.23 -15.18
N GLY A 742 0.85 17.10 -16.18
CA GLY A 742 1.68 18.30 -16.26
C GLY A 742 1.00 19.35 -17.12
N LEU A 743 1.11 20.63 -16.76
CA LEU A 743 0.53 21.77 -17.47
C LEU A 743 1.61 22.87 -17.61
N THR A 744 1.74 23.48 -18.78
CA THR A 744 2.59 24.65 -19.00
C THR A 744 2.04 25.50 -20.14
N TRP A 745 2.37 26.79 -20.16
CA TRP A 745 2.03 27.68 -21.26
C TRP A 745 3.29 28.15 -21.96
N ARG A 746 3.19 28.32 -23.27
CA ARG A 746 4.16 29.10 -24.04
C ARG A 746 3.83 30.59 -23.90
N ASP A 747 4.80 31.46 -24.17
CA ASP A 747 4.64 32.91 -24.07
C ASP A 747 3.49 33.48 -24.94
N ASP A 748 3.10 32.76 -25.99
CA ASP A 748 1.95 33.10 -26.85
C ASP A 748 0.57 32.70 -26.27
N GLY A 749 0.54 32.14 -25.05
CA GLY A 749 -0.67 31.66 -24.39
C GLY A 749 -1.10 30.23 -24.77
N THR A 750 -0.36 29.54 -25.63
CA THR A 750 -0.68 28.14 -25.98
C THR A 750 -0.47 27.21 -24.78
N LEU A 751 -1.49 26.45 -24.41
CA LEU A 751 -1.41 25.42 -23.36
C LEU A 751 -0.77 24.15 -23.90
N PHE A 752 0.24 23.64 -23.21
CA PHE A 752 0.80 22.30 -23.39
C PHE A 752 0.53 21.46 -22.15
N PHE A 753 0.19 20.19 -22.35
CA PHE A 753 0.04 19.23 -21.25
C PHE A 753 0.59 17.86 -21.61
N CYS A 754 1.13 17.15 -20.61
CA CYS A 754 1.49 15.74 -20.76
C CYS A 754 0.43 14.84 -20.10
N SER A 755 0.29 13.63 -20.60
CA SER A 755 -0.58 12.62 -20.04
C SER A 755 0.20 11.44 -19.48
N LEU A 756 -0.25 10.89 -18.34
CA LEU A 756 0.25 9.62 -17.80
C LEU A 756 0.25 8.46 -18.83
N LYS A 757 -0.55 8.55 -19.90
CA LYS A 757 -0.58 7.60 -21.02
C LYS A 757 0.56 7.75 -22.03
N GLY A 758 1.48 8.69 -21.84
CA GLY A 758 2.66 8.89 -22.68
C GLY A 758 2.56 9.99 -23.73
N GLY A 759 1.36 10.55 -23.94
CA GLY A 759 1.11 11.62 -24.89
C GLY A 759 1.50 13.00 -24.36
N VAL A 760 2.01 13.85 -25.24
CA VAL A 760 2.17 15.30 -25.02
C VAL A 760 1.28 16.00 -26.03
N TRP A 761 0.49 16.95 -25.56
CA TRP A 761 -0.55 17.60 -26.33
C TRP A 761 -0.41 19.10 -26.23
N LEU A 762 -0.85 19.80 -27.27
CA LEU A 762 -1.11 21.24 -27.22
C LEU A 762 -2.61 21.47 -27.32
N ALA A 763 -3.11 22.46 -26.60
CA ALA A 763 -4.48 22.92 -26.64
C ALA A 763 -4.52 24.42 -26.97
N ARG A 764 -5.45 24.81 -27.85
CA ARG A 764 -5.68 26.20 -28.26
C ARG A 764 -7.15 26.53 -28.14
N ASP A 765 -7.42 27.78 -27.82
CA ASP A 765 -8.71 28.42 -27.97
C ASP A 765 -8.83 28.94 -29.41
N THR A 766 -9.78 28.44 -30.19
CA THR A 766 -9.95 28.79 -31.61
C THR A 766 -11.08 29.79 -31.87
N ASP A 767 -11.96 30.04 -30.90
CA ASP A 767 -13.09 30.97 -31.03
C ASP A 767 -12.98 32.21 -30.12
N ALA A 768 -11.89 32.31 -29.36
CA ALA A 768 -11.55 33.39 -28.43
C ALA A 768 -12.52 33.53 -27.24
N ASP A 769 -13.24 32.47 -26.87
CA ASP A 769 -14.10 32.43 -25.68
C ASP A 769 -13.31 32.19 -24.37
N ARG A 770 -11.98 32.06 -24.48
CA ARG A 770 -11.01 31.75 -23.43
C ARG A 770 -11.13 30.33 -22.87
N VAL A 771 -11.68 29.40 -23.64
CA VAL A 771 -11.74 27.97 -23.35
C VAL A 771 -11.02 27.25 -24.49
N GLU A 772 -9.99 26.48 -24.17
CA GLU A 772 -9.28 25.73 -25.19
C GLU A 772 -10.18 24.62 -25.76
N ASP A 773 -10.44 24.69 -27.06
CA ASP A 773 -11.43 23.88 -27.78
C ASP A 773 -10.80 22.91 -28.79
N ARG A 774 -9.54 23.15 -29.18
CA ARG A 774 -8.80 22.33 -30.15
C ARG A 774 -7.54 21.75 -29.54
N VAL A 775 -7.37 20.43 -29.67
CA VAL A 775 -6.14 19.73 -29.29
C VAL A 775 -5.40 19.12 -30.47
N GLN A 776 -4.08 19.12 -30.38
CA GLN A 776 -3.18 18.43 -31.32
C GLN A 776 -2.12 17.65 -30.54
N LEU A 777 -1.86 16.42 -30.98
CA LEU A 777 -0.84 15.56 -30.39
C LEU A 777 0.55 16.04 -30.86
N VAL A 778 1.45 16.29 -29.91
CA VAL A 778 2.82 16.74 -30.16
C VAL A 778 3.77 15.56 -30.30
N THR A 779 3.70 14.62 -29.35
CA THR A 779 4.43 13.35 -29.35
C THR A 779 3.71 12.32 -28.50
N ASP A 780 4.03 11.04 -28.66
CA ASP A 780 3.45 9.93 -27.88
C ASP A 780 4.53 8.89 -27.58
N GLY A 781 4.22 7.91 -26.71
CA GLY A 781 5.09 6.77 -26.41
C GLY A 781 6.15 7.03 -25.34
N LEU A 782 6.05 8.14 -24.60
CA LEU A 782 6.88 8.39 -23.43
C LEU A 782 6.41 7.58 -22.20
N PRO A 783 7.32 7.07 -21.35
CA PRO A 783 6.93 6.33 -20.14
C PRO A 783 6.39 7.25 -19.06
N ALA A 784 5.07 7.19 -18.85
CA ALA A 784 4.33 7.84 -17.77
C ALA A 784 4.84 9.26 -17.44
N PRO A 785 4.81 10.20 -18.41
CA PRO A 785 5.35 11.54 -18.18
C PRO A 785 4.56 12.25 -17.08
N TYR A 786 5.27 12.90 -16.18
CA TYR A 786 4.72 13.53 -14.97
C TYR A 786 5.42 14.86 -14.70
N GLY A 787 5.30 15.78 -15.65
CA GLY A 787 5.91 17.10 -15.56
C GLY A 787 6.27 17.64 -16.92
N ILE A 788 6.07 18.93 -17.10
CA ILE A 788 6.28 19.62 -18.37
C ILE A 788 6.66 21.07 -18.12
N ALA A 789 7.56 21.62 -18.94
CA ALA A 789 7.94 23.03 -18.89
C ALA A 789 8.29 23.54 -20.30
N CYS A 790 7.99 24.80 -20.58
CA CYS A 790 8.46 25.47 -21.79
C CYS A 790 9.89 25.99 -21.63
N TRP A 791 10.77 25.73 -22.60
CA TRP A 791 12.14 26.25 -22.68
C TRP A 791 12.36 26.96 -24.03
N GLY A 792 12.14 28.27 -24.05
CA GLY A 792 12.08 29.02 -25.31
C GLY A 792 11.03 28.40 -26.23
N GLU A 793 11.42 28.02 -27.44
CA GLU A 793 10.53 27.34 -28.40
C GLU A 793 10.36 25.84 -28.11
N SER A 794 11.21 25.24 -27.28
CA SER A 794 11.20 23.81 -26.97
C SER A 794 10.30 23.48 -25.77
N ILE A 795 9.93 22.20 -25.63
CA ILE A 795 9.13 21.69 -24.52
C ILE A 795 9.90 20.57 -23.81
N ASP A 796 10.19 20.75 -22.54
CA ASP A 796 10.85 19.74 -21.70
C ASP A 796 9.80 18.92 -20.95
N VAL A 797 9.94 17.59 -20.95
CA VAL A 797 8.99 16.64 -20.35
C VAL A 797 9.72 15.69 -19.41
N ALA A 798 9.25 15.57 -18.17
CA ALA A 798 9.78 14.62 -17.21
C ALA A 798 9.17 13.22 -17.48
N ALA A 799 9.99 12.27 -17.93
CA ALA A 799 9.63 10.87 -18.13
C ALA A 799 10.48 9.97 -17.22
N LYS A 800 10.08 8.70 -17.03
CA LYS A 800 10.75 7.78 -16.07
C LYS A 800 12.27 7.72 -16.20
N TYR A 801 12.79 7.72 -17.42
CA TYR A 801 14.22 7.58 -17.70
C TYR A 801 15.00 8.90 -17.72
N GLY A 802 14.31 10.05 -17.78
CA GLY A 802 14.98 11.31 -18.07
C GLY A 802 14.03 12.48 -18.31
N VAL A 803 14.58 13.69 -18.32
CA VAL A 803 13.92 14.88 -18.89
C VAL A 803 14.20 14.91 -20.39
N VAL A 804 13.14 14.94 -21.20
CA VAL A 804 13.16 14.88 -22.65
C VAL A 804 12.75 16.24 -23.24
N ARG A 805 13.64 16.86 -24.00
CA ARG A 805 13.42 18.11 -24.74
C ARG A 805 12.86 17.81 -26.12
N LEU A 806 11.64 18.27 -26.37
CA LEU A 806 10.96 18.23 -27.65
C LEU A 806 11.19 19.54 -28.41
N SER A 807 11.63 19.44 -29.66
CA SER A 807 11.94 20.60 -30.50
C SER A 807 11.72 20.29 -31.98
N GLN A 808 11.93 21.31 -32.84
CA GLN A 808 11.75 21.22 -34.28
C GLN A 808 10.34 20.76 -34.65
N PHE A 809 9.34 21.55 -34.27
CA PHE A 809 7.93 21.23 -34.55
C PHE A 809 7.64 21.41 -36.05
N ASP A 810 6.90 20.49 -36.64
CA ASP A 810 6.41 20.64 -38.02
C ASP A 810 5.11 21.45 -38.09
N ASN A 811 4.52 21.53 -39.29
CA ASN A 811 3.30 22.29 -39.55
C ASN A 811 2.07 21.75 -38.78
N ASP A 812 2.09 20.48 -38.37
CA ASP A 812 1.05 19.86 -37.55
C ASP A 812 1.41 19.90 -36.05
N ALA A 813 2.44 20.69 -35.70
CA ALA A 813 3.00 20.85 -34.37
C ALA A 813 3.54 19.55 -33.75
N ARG A 814 3.93 18.57 -34.58
CA ARG A 814 4.60 17.35 -34.13
C ARG A 814 6.07 17.62 -33.89
N ALA A 815 6.60 17.17 -32.76
CA ALA A 815 8.02 17.29 -32.48
C ALA A 815 8.83 16.36 -33.39
N ARG A 816 9.74 16.91 -34.20
CA ARG A 816 10.64 16.10 -35.04
C ARG A 816 11.86 15.62 -34.28
N ARG A 817 12.23 16.30 -33.19
CA ARG A 817 13.40 15.96 -32.37
C ARG A 817 13.04 15.83 -30.90
N ALA A 818 13.55 14.78 -30.26
CA ALA A 818 13.39 14.52 -28.82
C ALA A 818 14.76 14.19 -28.20
N GLU A 819 15.24 14.99 -27.25
CA GLU A 819 16.58 14.85 -26.69
C GLU A 819 16.56 14.64 -25.18
N VAL A 820 17.34 13.69 -24.68
CA VAL A 820 17.44 13.45 -23.24
C VAL A 820 18.43 14.44 -22.63
N VAL A 821 17.90 15.50 -22.02
CA VAL A 821 18.71 16.61 -21.48
C VAL A 821 19.17 16.36 -20.06
N ALA A 822 18.46 15.52 -19.30
CA ALA A 822 18.87 15.03 -17.98
C ALA A 822 18.49 13.56 -17.83
N SER A 823 19.39 12.76 -17.26
CA SER A 823 19.17 11.38 -16.84
C SER A 823 20.22 11.04 -15.77
N GLY A 824 20.17 9.85 -15.19
CA GLY A 824 21.18 9.45 -14.20
C GLY A 824 20.59 8.80 -12.96
N TRP A 825 19.30 8.99 -12.71
CA TRP A 825 18.58 8.28 -11.66
C TRP A 825 18.22 6.86 -12.12
N GLY A 826 18.25 5.91 -11.18
CA GLY A 826 17.81 4.53 -11.45
C GLY A 826 16.29 4.46 -11.62
N TYR A 827 15.76 3.51 -12.40
CA TYR A 827 14.31 3.27 -12.50
C TYR A 827 14.01 1.83 -12.94
N THR A 828 12.78 1.37 -12.65
CA THR A 828 12.26 0.02 -12.96
C THR A 828 10.90 0.08 -13.70
N SER A 829 10.30 -1.08 -13.95
CA SER A 829 8.92 -1.20 -14.46
C SER A 829 7.84 -0.97 -13.40
N ASP A 830 8.21 -0.66 -12.14
CA ASP A 830 7.24 -0.39 -11.09
C ASP A 830 6.32 0.78 -11.48
N TYR A 831 5.03 0.64 -11.14
CA TYR A 831 4.01 1.60 -11.49
C TYR A 831 4.29 2.98 -10.87
N HIS A 832 4.71 3.04 -9.61
CA HIS A 832 4.93 4.30 -8.87
C HIS A 832 6.33 4.88 -9.10
N ASP A 833 7.13 4.32 -10.01
CA ASP A 833 8.47 4.82 -10.33
C ASP A 833 8.43 5.99 -11.31
N TRP A 834 7.64 7.02 -10.96
CA TRP A 834 7.48 8.23 -11.75
C TRP A 834 8.64 9.20 -11.52
N THR A 835 8.90 10.06 -12.51
CA THR A 835 9.75 11.25 -12.33
C THR A 835 8.81 12.45 -12.32
N ILE A 836 8.59 13.02 -11.14
CA ILE A 836 7.66 14.15 -10.94
C ILE A 836 8.40 15.47 -11.15
N GLY A 837 7.79 16.42 -11.84
CA GLY A 837 8.39 17.73 -12.13
C GLY A 837 7.40 18.67 -12.83
N LEU A 838 7.83 19.77 -13.44
CA LEU A 838 9.21 20.20 -13.64
C LEU A 838 9.33 21.71 -13.36
N PRO A 839 9.17 22.16 -12.10
CA PRO A 839 9.34 23.58 -11.77
C PRO A 839 10.74 24.05 -12.15
N ARG A 840 10.82 25.28 -12.68
CA ARG A 840 12.05 25.93 -13.10
C ARG A 840 12.27 27.20 -12.28
N ASP A 841 13.47 27.36 -11.74
CA ASP A 841 13.85 28.62 -11.08
C ASP A 841 14.30 29.69 -12.10
N ALA A 842 14.64 30.88 -11.60
CA ALA A 842 15.11 31.99 -12.42
C ALA A 842 16.49 31.74 -13.05
N ASP A 843 17.31 30.87 -12.47
CA ASP A 843 18.65 30.49 -12.97
C ASP A 843 18.58 29.41 -14.07
N GLY A 844 17.37 28.91 -14.37
CA GLY A 844 17.14 27.87 -15.37
C GLY A 844 17.40 26.44 -14.85
N ASN A 845 17.52 26.23 -13.54
CA ASN A 845 17.57 24.90 -12.96
C ASN A 845 16.17 24.31 -12.89
N TYR A 846 16.08 22.98 -13.04
CA TYR A 846 14.85 22.24 -12.83
C TYR A 846 14.87 21.48 -11.52
N TYR A 847 13.69 21.09 -11.05
CA TYR A 847 13.53 20.25 -9.86
C TYR A 847 12.70 19.01 -10.21
N ILE A 848 13.16 17.84 -9.77
CA ILE A 848 12.45 16.57 -9.93
C ILE A 848 12.28 15.85 -8.60
N GLY A 849 11.11 15.24 -8.42
CA GLY A 849 10.78 14.36 -7.31
C GLY A 849 10.91 12.90 -7.73
N LEU A 850 11.64 12.14 -6.93
CA LEU A 850 11.89 10.72 -7.15
C LEU A 850 11.30 9.92 -5.98
N PRO A 851 10.18 9.20 -6.19
CA PRO A 851 9.53 8.38 -5.19
C PRO A 851 10.44 7.39 -4.46
N CYS A 852 10.02 6.97 -3.28
CA CYS A 852 10.75 6.04 -2.45
C CYS A 852 10.88 4.63 -3.04
N GLN A 853 11.78 3.86 -2.44
CA GLN A 853 12.06 2.47 -2.79
C GLN A 853 11.47 1.52 -1.74
N GLN A 854 10.43 0.76 -2.12
CA GLN A 854 9.74 -0.21 -1.26
C GLN A 854 9.94 -1.68 -1.68
N ASP A 855 10.36 -1.92 -2.92
CA ASP A 855 10.48 -3.23 -3.56
C ASP A 855 11.84 -3.91 -3.33
N ASN A 856 12.25 -4.89 -4.16
CA ASN A 856 13.54 -5.59 -4.07
C ASN A 856 14.44 -5.27 -5.29
N ARG A 857 14.48 -4.01 -5.71
CA ARG A 857 15.30 -3.57 -6.85
C ARG A 857 16.79 -3.50 -6.51
N TRP A 858 17.64 -3.50 -7.52
CA TRP A 858 19.09 -3.43 -7.33
C TRP A 858 19.52 -2.00 -6.93
N PRO A 859 20.64 -1.80 -6.21
CA PRO A 859 21.08 -0.47 -5.78
C PRO A 859 21.19 0.56 -6.91
N ALA A 860 21.66 0.14 -8.09
CA ALA A 860 21.76 1.00 -9.26
C ALA A 860 20.39 1.47 -9.78
N GLU A 861 19.35 0.65 -9.64
CA GLU A 861 17.95 0.97 -10.01
C GLU A 861 17.25 1.80 -8.93
N ALA A 862 17.75 1.77 -7.70
CA ALA A 862 17.27 2.56 -6.58
C ALA A 862 17.98 3.92 -6.43
N TYR A 863 18.95 4.23 -7.29
CA TYR A 863 19.78 5.42 -7.15
C TYR A 863 18.91 6.69 -7.10
N LEU A 864 19.09 7.48 -6.03
CA LEU A 864 18.35 8.70 -5.70
C LEU A 864 16.84 8.51 -5.40
N ARG A 865 16.36 7.29 -5.14
CA ARG A 865 14.96 7.10 -4.72
C ARG A 865 14.69 7.66 -3.33
N GLY A 866 13.51 8.25 -3.15
CA GLY A 866 13.10 8.96 -1.94
C GLY A 866 13.79 10.30 -1.76
N SER A 867 14.04 11.02 -2.86
CA SER A 867 14.71 12.34 -2.85
C SER A 867 14.04 13.33 -3.80
N VAL A 868 14.23 14.62 -3.54
CA VAL A 868 14.05 15.67 -4.55
C VAL A 868 15.43 16.13 -5.00
N VAL A 869 15.60 16.25 -6.32
CA VAL A 869 16.89 16.52 -6.98
C VAL A 869 16.78 17.82 -7.77
N ARG A 870 17.74 18.73 -7.53
CA ARG A 870 17.99 19.87 -8.41
C ARG A 870 18.76 19.38 -9.64
N LEU A 871 18.23 19.66 -10.81
CA LEU A 871 18.90 19.55 -12.09
C LEU A 871 19.54 20.90 -12.37
N ARG A 872 20.82 21.04 -11.99
CA ARG A 872 21.57 22.29 -12.14
C ARG A 872 22.02 22.46 -13.58
N ALA A 873 21.63 23.56 -14.21
CA ALA A 873 21.99 23.84 -15.60
C ALA A 873 23.52 23.86 -15.79
N THR A 874 23.99 23.22 -16.85
CA THR A 874 25.41 23.16 -17.24
C THR A 874 25.53 23.23 -18.75
N LYS A 875 26.76 23.47 -19.25
CA LYS A 875 27.05 23.43 -20.68
C LYS A 875 27.28 21.99 -21.11
N ALA A 876 26.55 21.53 -22.14
CA ALA A 876 26.85 20.27 -22.78
C ALA A 876 28.23 20.32 -23.44
N THR A 877 28.93 19.19 -23.37
CA THR A 877 30.12 18.91 -24.19
C THR A 877 29.88 17.63 -24.97
N VAL A 878 30.77 17.32 -25.93
CA VAL A 878 30.69 16.08 -26.71
C VAL A 878 30.71 14.83 -25.82
N ASP A 879 31.45 14.88 -24.70
CA ASP A 879 31.56 13.75 -23.76
C ASP A 879 30.47 13.78 -22.65
N ARG A 880 29.88 14.95 -22.39
CA ARG A 880 28.79 15.16 -21.42
C ARG A 880 27.63 15.89 -22.11
N PRO A 881 26.79 15.17 -22.89
CA PRO A 881 25.71 15.77 -23.66
C PRO A 881 24.51 16.20 -22.79
N ARG A 882 24.44 15.76 -21.53
CA ARG A 882 23.40 16.19 -20.59
C ARG A 882 23.59 17.67 -20.25
N LEU A 883 22.50 18.42 -20.28
CA LEU A 883 22.46 19.85 -19.97
C LEU A 883 22.34 20.14 -18.48
N PHE A 884 22.26 19.10 -17.64
CA PHE A 884 22.06 19.25 -16.21
C PHE A 884 22.93 18.29 -15.39
N ASN A 885 23.49 18.81 -14.30
CA ASN A 885 24.09 18.00 -13.23
C ASN A 885 23.04 17.69 -12.16
N LEU A 886 23.15 16.52 -11.53
CA LEU A 886 22.20 16.04 -10.53
C LEU A 886 22.70 16.43 -9.14
N GLU A 887 21.90 17.17 -8.39
CA GLU A 887 22.22 17.63 -7.04
C GLU A 887 21.07 17.28 -6.09
N PRO A 888 21.16 16.18 -5.31
CA PRO A 888 20.13 15.81 -4.35
C PRO A 888 19.98 16.88 -3.28
N ILE A 889 18.74 17.34 -3.06
CA ILE A 889 18.40 18.39 -2.11
C ILE A 889 17.96 17.77 -0.80
N SER A 890 17.10 16.74 -0.88
CA SER A 890 16.49 16.10 0.28
C SER A 890 16.59 14.57 0.23
N ALA A 891 16.27 13.93 1.36
CA ALA A 891 16.11 12.49 1.48
C ALA A 891 14.84 12.15 2.27
N GLY A 892 14.49 10.86 2.32
CA GLY A 892 13.40 10.37 3.18
C GLY A 892 12.00 10.84 2.74
N ILE A 893 11.81 11.19 1.47
CA ILE A 893 10.49 11.50 0.94
C ILE A 893 9.84 10.22 0.40
N ARG A 894 8.52 10.05 0.60
CA ARG A 894 7.79 8.86 0.16
C ARG A 894 7.30 8.98 -1.29
N PHE A 895 6.39 9.90 -1.57
CA PHE A 895 5.83 10.18 -2.89
C PHE A 895 5.70 11.71 -3.09
N PRO A 896 6.75 12.38 -3.64
CA PRO A 896 6.74 13.81 -3.92
C PRO A 896 5.87 14.16 -5.13
N MET A 897 4.55 14.03 -5.01
CA MET A 897 3.63 14.10 -6.15
C MET A 897 3.37 15.52 -6.68
N GLY A 898 3.74 16.55 -5.91
CA GLY A 898 3.67 17.94 -6.32
C GLY A 898 4.92 18.70 -5.91
N LEU A 899 5.39 19.57 -6.80
CA LEU A 899 6.53 20.46 -6.58
C LEU A 899 6.14 21.87 -7.01
N ALA A 900 6.44 22.87 -6.18
CA ALA A 900 6.20 24.28 -6.50
C ALA A 900 7.32 25.16 -5.93
N ILE A 901 7.65 26.21 -6.68
CA ILE A 901 8.56 27.28 -6.24
C ILE A 901 7.70 28.53 -6.03
N ASP A 902 7.89 29.21 -4.90
CA ASP A 902 7.22 30.48 -4.64
C ASP A 902 7.91 31.67 -5.33
N ARG A 903 7.46 32.90 -5.07
CA ARG A 903 8.08 34.10 -5.63
C ARG A 903 9.45 34.45 -5.06
N ASP A 904 9.76 33.94 -3.87
CA ASP A 904 11.03 34.17 -3.19
C ASP A 904 12.08 33.11 -3.56
N GLY A 905 11.71 32.13 -4.40
CA GLY A 905 12.58 31.06 -4.86
C GLY A 905 12.62 29.84 -3.92
N GLU A 906 11.72 29.78 -2.95
CA GLU A 906 11.63 28.71 -1.96
C GLU A 906 10.87 27.52 -2.54
N LEU A 907 11.41 26.32 -2.36
CA LEU A 907 10.90 25.10 -2.97
C LEU A 907 10.07 24.30 -1.96
N PHE A 908 8.89 23.85 -2.40
CA PHE A 908 7.99 23.02 -1.62
C PHE A 908 7.62 21.74 -2.34
N ALA A 909 7.43 20.66 -1.58
CA ALA A 909 6.94 19.39 -2.08
C ALA A 909 5.78 18.86 -1.24
N THR A 910 4.75 18.33 -1.89
CA THR A 910 3.78 17.49 -1.19
C THR A 910 4.32 16.07 -1.05
N ASP A 911 4.06 15.42 0.08
CA ASP A 911 4.43 14.01 0.29
C ASP A 911 3.21 13.21 0.79
N ASN A 912 2.85 12.12 0.10
CA ASN A 912 1.66 11.34 0.43
C ASN A 912 1.85 10.44 1.65
N GLN A 913 0.83 10.39 2.51
CA GLN A 913 0.83 9.54 3.71
C GLN A 913 0.96 8.05 3.37
N GLY A 914 1.58 7.30 4.26
CA GLY A 914 1.66 5.85 4.20
C GLY A 914 2.65 5.29 5.22
N ASN A 915 3.49 4.34 4.77
CA ASN A 915 4.56 3.81 5.64
C ASN A 915 5.51 4.93 6.03
N TYR A 916 5.78 5.03 7.32
CA TYR A 916 6.60 6.04 7.98
C TYR A 916 6.11 7.51 7.90
N ASN A 917 5.21 7.84 6.98
CA ASN A 917 4.60 9.17 6.84
C ASN A 917 3.14 9.14 7.32
N PRO A 918 2.82 9.54 8.57
CA PRO A 918 1.46 9.43 9.12
C PRO A 918 0.49 10.53 8.61
N PHE A 919 1.01 11.58 8.00
CA PHE A 919 0.27 12.70 7.40
C PHE A 919 0.52 12.78 5.89
N ASN A 920 -0.38 13.43 5.16
CA ASN A 920 0.05 14.11 3.94
C ASN A 920 0.86 15.33 4.40
N GLU A 921 1.98 15.60 3.78
CA GLU A 921 2.88 16.66 4.21
C GLU A 921 3.04 17.70 3.11
N LEU A 922 3.17 18.96 3.48
CA LEU A 922 3.80 19.98 2.65
C LEU A 922 5.17 20.28 3.25
N ASN A 923 6.21 19.87 2.55
CA ASN A 923 7.60 19.94 2.98
C ASN A 923 8.29 21.16 2.35
N HIS A 924 8.92 22.01 3.17
CA HIS A 924 9.82 23.06 2.70
C HIS A 924 11.21 22.46 2.45
N LEU A 925 11.62 22.40 1.18
CA LEU A 925 12.80 21.68 0.73
C LEU A 925 14.05 22.54 0.83
N ARG A 926 15.02 22.08 1.62
CA ARG A 926 16.34 22.69 1.81
C ARG A 926 17.45 21.66 1.67
N GLN A 927 18.64 22.12 1.29
CA GLN A 927 19.80 21.24 1.09
C GLN A 927 20.11 20.45 2.38
N GLY A 928 20.12 19.12 2.26
CA GLY A 928 20.40 18.20 3.36
C GLY A 928 19.17 17.82 4.21
N ALA A 929 17.98 18.35 3.92
CA ALA A 929 16.77 17.99 4.67
C ALA A 929 16.41 16.51 4.51
N ARG A 930 15.81 15.92 5.54
CA ARG A 930 15.35 14.54 5.54
C ARG A 930 13.96 14.42 6.15
N TYR A 931 13.05 13.78 5.44
CA TYR A 931 11.66 13.56 5.88
C TYR A 931 11.40 12.10 6.29
N GLY A 932 10.15 11.78 6.65
CA GLY A 932 9.79 10.61 7.45
C GLY A 932 10.05 9.23 6.82
N PHE A 933 10.31 9.10 5.53
CA PHE A 933 10.42 7.80 4.86
C PHE A 933 11.81 7.12 5.02
N ILE A 934 11.79 5.78 5.19
CA ILE A 934 13.00 4.95 5.18
C ILE A 934 12.95 3.99 3.99
N ASN A 935 13.87 4.16 3.04
CA ASN A 935 14.01 3.25 1.90
C ASN A 935 14.42 1.84 2.37
N LYS A 936 13.97 0.80 1.67
CA LYS A 936 14.29 -0.58 2.06
C LYS A 936 15.79 -0.88 2.05
N LEU A 937 16.54 -0.32 1.09
CA LEU A 937 18.00 -0.45 1.04
C LEU A 937 18.72 0.29 2.18
N GLU A 938 18.08 1.28 2.80
CA GLU A 938 18.60 2.01 3.96
C GLU A 938 18.25 1.30 5.27
N ALA A 939 17.14 0.56 5.31
CA ALA A 939 16.61 -0.09 6.50
C ALA A 939 17.61 -1.12 7.08
N LYS A 940 18.25 -0.73 8.18
CA LYS A 940 19.15 -1.55 8.99
C LYS A 940 18.71 -1.50 10.45
N PRO A 941 18.94 -2.56 11.25
CA PRO A 941 18.63 -2.54 12.69
C PRO A 941 19.25 -1.30 13.37
N GLY A 942 18.44 -0.55 14.12
CA GLY A 942 18.87 0.67 14.82
C GLY A 942 18.98 1.93 13.95
N PHE A 943 18.65 1.88 12.66
CA PHE A 943 18.66 3.07 11.80
C PHE A 943 17.47 4.00 12.12
N GLN A 944 17.74 5.08 12.85
CA GLN A 944 16.78 6.14 13.20
C GLN A 944 17.40 7.50 12.88
N PRO A 945 17.38 7.93 11.60
CA PRO A 945 17.93 9.22 11.24
C PRO A 945 17.06 10.37 11.80
N PRO A 946 17.63 11.55 12.07
CA PRO A 946 16.84 12.73 12.40
C PRO A 946 15.93 13.11 11.21
N TYR A 947 14.76 13.64 11.52
CA TYR A 947 13.77 14.10 10.54
C TYR A 947 13.49 15.59 10.72
N ASP A 948 13.32 16.27 9.61
CA ASP A 948 12.80 17.63 9.54
C ASP A 948 11.27 17.60 9.58
N ASP A 949 10.69 18.58 10.28
CA ASP A 949 9.24 18.74 10.33
C ASP A 949 8.69 19.31 9.01
N PRO A 950 7.48 18.88 8.59
CA PRO A 950 6.80 19.49 7.46
C PRO A 950 6.35 20.91 7.78
N ALA A 951 6.25 21.78 6.77
CA ALA A 951 5.66 23.10 6.93
C ALA A 951 4.15 23.00 7.25
N ILE A 952 3.46 22.00 6.70
CA ILE A 952 2.06 21.70 7.02
C ILE A 952 1.87 20.18 7.08
N ALA A 953 1.33 19.70 8.20
CA ALA A 953 0.84 18.32 8.33
C ALA A 953 -0.68 18.27 8.07
N ILE A 954 -1.08 17.53 7.04
CA ILE A 954 -2.46 17.45 6.56
C ILE A 954 -3.05 16.08 6.91
N PRO A 955 -4.09 16.01 7.76
CA PRO A 955 -4.55 14.75 8.35
C PRO A 955 -5.36 13.86 7.42
N HIS A 956 -5.02 12.57 7.42
CA HIS A 956 -5.91 11.49 6.96
C HIS A 956 -7.02 11.20 8.01
N PRO A 957 -8.29 10.92 7.64
CA PRO A 957 -8.82 10.73 6.30
C PRO A 957 -9.38 12.01 5.65
N TRP A 958 -9.11 13.21 6.22
CA TRP A 958 -9.51 14.44 5.54
C TRP A 958 -8.83 14.54 4.19
N THR A 959 -7.54 14.28 4.08
CA THR A 959 -6.88 14.05 2.79
C THR A 959 -6.29 12.65 2.73
N ARG A 960 -6.25 12.06 1.53
CA ARG A 960 -5.62 10.76 1.28
C ARG A 960 -4.52 10.83 0.23
N SER A 961 -4.55 11.81 -0.66
CA SER A 961 -3.52 11.93 -1.69
C SER A 961 -3.45 13.38 -2.15
N VAL A 962 -2.66 14.21 -1.44
CA VAL A 962 -2.40 15.58 -1.89
C VAL A 962 -1.25 15.57 -2.89
N ASN A 963 -1.54 15.86 -4.15
CA ASN A 963 -0.63 15.71 -5.28
C ASN A 963 -0.06 17.06 -5.73
N GLY A 964 -0.19 17.38 -7.03
CA GLY A 964 0.29 18.63 -7.60
C GLY A 964 -0.13 19.86 -6.81
N VAL A 965 0.81 20.79 -6.69
CA VAL A 965 0.63 22.06 -5.99
C VAL A 965 1.04 23.22 -6.89
N CYS A 966 0.40 24.37 -6.71
CA CYS A 966 0.84 25.63 -7.30
C CYS A 966 0.50 26.81 -6.38
N PHE A 967 1.31 27.87 -6.47
CA PHE A 967 1.03 29.13 -5.78
C PHE A 967 0.03 29.96 -6.58
N LEU A 968 -0.92 30.57 -5.87
CA LEU A 968 -1.90 31.52 -6.38
C LEU A 968 -1.26 32.89 -6.53
N HIS A 969 -0.48 33.03 -7.60
CA HIS A 969 0.15 34.29 -7.96
C HIS A 969 -0.43 34.78 -9.29
N THR A 970 -1.02 35.97 -9.27
CA THR A 970 -1.42 36.65 -10.48
C THR A 970 -0.17 37.02 -11.26
N PRO A 971 0.02 36.53 -12.50
CA PRO A 971 1.18 36.89 -13.32
C PRO A 971 1.24 38.40 -13.56
N GLN A 972 2.45 38.96 -13.69
CA GLN A 972 2.63 40.42 -13.82
C GLN A 972 1.85 41.00 -15.01
N THR A 973 1.74 40.25 -16.12
CA THR A 973 0.96 40.62 -17.31
C THR A 973 -0.52 40.75 -16.99
N ALA A 974 -1.11 39.74 -16.34
CA ALA A 974 -2.51 39.77 -15.90
C ALA A 974 -2.76 40.81 -14.80
N GLN A 975 -1.82 40.99 -13.88
CA GLN A 975 -1.95 41.91 -12.75
C GLN A 975 -2.17 43.36 -13.21
N LYS A 976 -1.51 43.77 -14.31
CA LYS A 976 -1.72 45.10 -14.92
C LYS A 976 -3.15 45.31 -15.43
N ALA A 977 -3.82 44.25 -15.86
CA ALA A 977 -5.16 44.32 -16.45
C ALA A 977 -6.29 44.21 -15.41
N ARG A 978 -6.12 43.40 -14.36
CA ARG A 978 -7.19 43.05 -13.40
C ARG A 978 -6.82 43.14 -11.92
N GLY A 979 -5.63 43.64 -11.58
CA GLY A 979 -5.10 43.59 -10.22
C GLY A 979 -4.85 42.16 -9.75
N ASN A 980 -4.80 41.93 -8.42
CA ASN A 980 -4.64 40.60 -7.84
C ASN A 980 -5.90 39.76 -8.08
N ALA A 981 -5.84 38.82 -9.03
CA ALA A 981 -6.96 37.99 -9.46
C ALA A 981 -7.48 37.08 -8.35
N PHE A 982 -6.63 36.66 -7.41
CA PHE A 982 -6.99 35.74 -6.33
C PHE A 982 -7.41 36.44 -5.03
N GLY A 983 -7.46 37.77 -5.02
CA GLY A 983 -7.95 38.58 -3.90
C GLY A 983 -7.27 38.22 -2.56
N PRO A 984 -8.02 37.84 -1.50
CA PRO A 984 -7.45 37.49 -0.20
C PRO A 984 -6.63 36.18 -0.20
N PHE A 985 -6.59 35.46 -1.32
CA PHE A 985 -5.80 34.23 -1.46
C PHE A 985 -4.54 34.40 -2.29
N GLU A 986 -4.22 35.63 -2.72
CA GLU A 986 -2.98 35.93 -3.42
C GLU A 986 -1.77 35.52 -2.55
N GLY A 987 -0.90 34.64 -3.08
CA GLY A 987 0.24 34.08 -2.37
C GLY A 987 0.00 32.77 -1.62
N HIS A 988 -1.25 32.30 -1.54
CA HIS A 988 -1.55 30.98 -1.00
C HIS A 988 -1.18 29.86 -1.98
N LEU A 989 -1.19 28.62 -1.49
CA LEU A 989 -0.93 27.42 -2.28
C LEU A 989 -2.24 26.64 -2.51
N ILE A 990 -2.45 26.07 -3.69
CA ILE A 990 -3.49 25.07 -3.95
C ILE A 990 -2.84 23.69 -4.02
N GLY A 991 -3.47 22.69 -3.41
CA GLY A 991 -3.13 21.28 -3.53
C GLY A 991 -4.26 20.46 -4.15
N CYS A 992 -3.88 19.56 -5.03
CA CYS A 992 -4.78 18.64 -5.72
C CYS A 992 -5.03 17.38 -4.88
N GLU A 993 -6.21 17.23 -4.28
CA GLU A 993 -6.56 16.05 -3.51
C GLU A 993 -7.33 15.05 -4.39
N PHE A 994 -6.67 13.93 -4.70
CA PHE A 994 -7.15 12.97 -5.70
C PHE A 994 -8.35 12.15 -5.23
N ASP A 995 -8.28 11.52 -4.06
CA ASP A 995 -9.24 10.48 -3.66
C ASP A 995 -10.61 11.04 -3.28
N THR A 996 -10.63 12.17 -2.59
CA THR A 996 -11.85 12.90 -2.19
C THR A 996 -12.26 13.95 -3.22
N ARG A 997 -11.56 14.02 -4.36
CA ARG A 997 -11.93 14.79 -5.56
C ARG A 997 -12.11 16.28 -5.29
N ARG A 998 -11.19 16.84 -4.50
CA ARG A 998 -11.26 18.24 -4.05
C ARG A 998 -9.95 18.96 -4.22
N LEU A 999 -10.04 20.26 -4.14
CA LEU A 999 -8.90 21.15 -3.97
C LEU A 999 -8.80 21.55 -2.51
N ILE A 1000 -7.56 21.60 -2.03
CA ILE A 1000 -7.23 22.18 -0.73
C ILE A 1000 -6.46 23.49 -0.95
N ARG A 1001 -6.71 24.49 -0.12
CA ARG A 1001 -5.95 25.73 -0.08
C ARG A 1001 -5.03 25.69 1.14
N MET A 1002 -3.85 26.26 1.04
CA MET A 1002 -2.89 26.34 2.13
C MET A 1002 -2.33 27.75 2.22
N SER A 1003 -2.18 28.28 3.44
CA SER A 1003 -1.46 29.51 3.71
C SER A 1003 -0.16 29.17 4.43
N LEU A 1004 0.89 29.97 4.18
CA LEU A 1004 2.22 29.78 4.73
C LEU A 1004 2.66 31.03 5.50
N GLU A 1005 3.32 30.81 6.63
CA GLU A 1005 3.93 31.83 7.46
C GLU A 1005 5.40 31.46 7.67
N LYS A 1006 6.31 32.41 7.42
CA LYS A 1006 7.75 32.24 7.66
C LYS A 1006 8.13 32.88 9.00
N ILE A 1007 8.59 32.05 9.95
CA ILE A 1007 9.09 32.49 11.26
C ILE A 1007 10.58 32.17 11.33
N GLY A 1008 11.43 33.18 11.14
CA GLY A 1008 12.86 32.97 10.96
C GLY A 1008 13.14 32.14 9.71
N ASP A 1009 13.78 30.97 9.89
CA ASP A 1009 14.11 30.04 8.80
C ASP A 1009 13.09 28.89 8.66
N THR A 1010 12.02 28.89 9.45
CA THR A 1010 11.02 27.82 9.46
C THR A 1010 9.71 28.29 8.85
N TYR A 1011 9.15 27.46 7.97
CA TYR A 1011 7.79 27.62 7.48
C TYR A 1011 6.81 26.83 8.32
N GLN A 1012 5.68 27.46 8.62
CA GLN A 1012 4.50 26.83 9.19
C GLN A 1012 3.27 27.24 8.37
N GLY A 1013 2.12 26.63 8.60
CA GLY A 1013 0.92 27.02 7.87
C GLY A 1013 -0.34 26.28 8.27
N ALA A 1014 -1.40 26.56 7.53
CA ALA A 1014 -2.70 25.94 7.72
C ALA A 1014 -3.33 25.55 6.38
N ALA A 1015 -4.10 24.47 6.40
CA ALA A 1015 -4.81 23.95 5.24
C ALA A 1015 -6.33 24.13 5.40
N TYR A 1016 -7.01 24.42 4.30
CA TYR A 1016 -8.44 24.71 4.22
C TYR A 1016 -9.07 23.95 3.04
N PRO A 1017 -10.36 23.55 3.15
CA PRO A 1017 -11.11 23.19 1.96
C PRO A 1017 -11.16 24.37 0.98
N PHE A 1018 -10.87 24.13 -0.29
CA PHE A 1018 -11.03 25.15 -1.34
C PHE A 1018 -12.26 24.89 -2.20
N SER A 1019 -12.52 23.62 -2.53
CA SER A 1019 -13.73 23.21 -3.23
C SER A 1019 -14.78 22.64 -2.28
N ILE A 1020 -16.05 22.75 -2.68
CA ILE A 1020 -17.21 22.21 -1.98
C ILE A 1020 -17.66 20.87 -2.58
N GLU A 1021 -18.35 20.06 -1.79
CA GLU A 1021 -19.02 18.86 -2.30
C GLU A 1021 -20.25 19.29 -3.11
N PRO A 1022 -20.35 18.94 -4.39
CA PRO A 1022 -21.49 19.35 -5.21
C PRO A 1022 -22.74 18.52 -4.89
N ALA A 1023 -23.91 19.02 -5.30
CA ALA A 1023 -25.16 18.30 -5.06
C ALA A 1023 -25.15 16.92 -5.77
N PRO A 1024 -25.87 15.90 -5.25
CA PRO A 1024 -25.92 14.59 -5.88
C PRO A 1024 -26.32 14.66 -7.36
N GLY A 1025 -25.42 14.22 -8.24
CA GLY A 1025 -25.63 14.20 -9.69
C GLY A 1025 -25.03 15.38 -10.45
N GLU A 1026 -24.52 16.41 -9.76
CA GLU A 1026 -23.83 17.52 -10.41
C GLU A 1026 -22.38 17.16 -10.82
N PRO A 1027 -21.86 17.74 -11.91
CA PRO A 1027 -20.48 17.53 -12.34
C PRO A 1027 -19.46 17.97 -11.28
N THR A 1028 -18.40 17.17 -11.10
CA THR A 1028 -17.28 17.45 -10.20
C THR A 1028 -15.94 17.07 -10.82
N PHE A 1029 -14.84 17.33 -10.12
CA PHE A 1029 -13.50 16.86 -10.51
C PHE A 1029 -13.46 15.32 -10.53
N GLU A 1030 -12.67 14.75 -11.43
CA GLU A 1030 -12.52 13.28 -11.50
C GLU A 1030 -11.58 12.75 -10.41
N GLY A 1031 -10.50 13.48 -10.18
CA GLY A 1031 -9.40 13.17 -9.27
C GLY A 1031 -8.25 14.13 -9.56
N PRO A 1032 -8.22 15.34 -8.96
CA PRO A 1032 -7.18 16.33 -9.19
C PRO A 1032 -5.78 15.75 -8.93
N VAL A 1033 -4.84 15.98 -9.85
CA VAL A 1033 -3.44 15.53 -9.71
C VAL A 1033 -2.41 16.59 -10.04
N VAL A 1034 -2.76 17.57 -10.88
CA VAL A 1034 -1.87 18.69 -11.25
C VAL A 1034 -2.67 19.99 -11.30
N CYS A 1035 -2.05 21.09 -10.87
CA CYS A 1035 -2.63 22.41 -11.02
C CYS A 1035 -1.56 23.44 -11.37
N ALA A 1036 -1.95 24.50 -12.08
CA ALA A 1036 -1.07 25.60 -12.44
C ALA A 1036 -1.88 26.87 -12.75
N VAL A 1037 -1.27 28.04 -12.56
CA VAL A 1037 -1.87 29.33 -12.91
C VAL A 1037 -1.45 29.71 -14.33
N SER A 1038 -2.43 30.02 -15.18
CA SER A 1038 -2.18 30.46 -16.57
C SER A 1038 -1.63 31.89 -16.61
N PRO A 1039 -1.02 32.32 -17.74
CA PRO A 1039 -0.57 33.70 -17.95
C PRO A 1039 -1.66 34.78 -17.73
N ASP A 1040 -2.94 34.42 -17.88
CA ASP A 1040 -4.10 35.30 -17.68
C ASP A 1040 -4.61 35.35 -16.22
N GLY A 1041 -3.97 34.61 -15.31
CA GLY A 1041 -4.35 34.52 -13.91
C GLY A 1041 -5.56 33.63 -13.66
N ASP A 1042 -5.82 32.64 -14.51
CA ASP A 1042 -6.83 31.61 -14.30
C ASP A 1042 -6.15 30.34 -13.75
N LEU A 1043 -6.81 29.61 -12.84
CA LEU A 1043 -6.28 28.38 -12.26
C LEU A 1043 -6.74 27.18 -13.08
N TYR A 1044 -5.80 26.37 -13.59
CA TYR A 1044 -6.11 25.14 -14.32
C TYR A 1044 -5.82 23.93 -13.45
N VAL A 1045 -6.71 22.93 -13.52
CA VAL A 1045 -6.64 21.70 -12.73
C VAL A 1045 -6.75 20.51 -13.67
N GLY A 1046 -5.65 19.78 -13.82
CA GLY A 1046 -5.63 18.46 -14.46
C GLY A 1046 -6.09 17.39 -13.47
N SER A 1047 -7.07 16.61 -13.90
CA SER A 1047 -7.63 15.49 -13.16
C SER A 1047 -7.46 14.20 -13.93
N LEU A 1048 -7.29 13.10 -13.22
CA LEU A 1048 -7.36 11.77 -13.80
C LEU A 1048 -8.12 10.81 -12.88
N ARG A 1049 -8.51 9.68 -13.45
CA ARG A 1049 -8.87 8.47 -12.74
C ARG A 1049 -8.21 7.32 -13.46
N ASP A 1050 -7.62 6.40 -12.71
CA ASP A 1050 -6.98 5.22 -13.28
C ASP A 1050 -7.41 3.92 -12.58
N SER A 1051 -7.11 2.81 -13.25
CA SER A 1051 -7.48 1.45 -12.83
C SER A 1051 -6.65 0.91 -11.66
N GLY A 1052 -5.52 1.53 -11.32
CA GLY A 1052 -4.57 1.12 -10.29
C GLY A 1052 -4.68 1.90 -8.97
N TRP A 1053 -4.75 3.23 -9.01
CA TRP A 1053 -4.86 4.11 -7.84
C TRP A 1053 -6.31 4.30 -7.42
N GLY A 1054 -7.16 4.86 -8.29
CA GLY A 1054 -8.55 5.23 -8.00
C GLY A 1054 -9.61 4.19 -8.34
N GLY A 1055 -9.22 3.01 -8.85
CA GLY A 1055 -10.12 1.91 -9.22
C GLY A 1055 -11.24 2.34 -10.16
N GLY A 1056 -10.89 2.74 -11.38
CA GLY A 1056 -11.86 3.11 -12.42
C GLY A 1056 -11.30 3.05 -13.83
N GLN A 1057 -12.08 3.58 -14.79
CA GLN A 1057 -11.61 3.73 -16.15
C GLN A 1057 -10.48 4.76 -16.22
N ASN A 1058 -9.47 4.46 -17.04
CA ASN A 1058 -8.35 5.34 -17.36
C ASN A 1058 -8.83 6.57 -18.15
N THR A 1059 -9.27 7.58 -17.41
CA THR A 1059 -9.93 8.79 -17.89
C THR A 1059 -9.31 10.04 -17.27
N GLY A 1060 -9.43 11.18 -17.92
CA GLY A 1060 -8.97 12.45 -17.37
C GLY A 1060 -9.66 13.66 -17.96
N SER A 1061 -9.37 14.82 -17.38
CA SER A 1061 -9.96 16.10 -17.75
C SER A 1061 -9.09 17.26 -17.28
N ILE A 1062 -9.27 18.43 -17.91
CA ILE A 1062 -8.72 19.70 -17.43
C ILE A 1062 -9.90 20.61 -17.12
N VAL A 1063 -9.88 21.25 -15.96
CA VAL A 1063 -10.87 22.24 -15.54
C VAL A 1063 -10.16 23.57 -15.35
N ARG A 1064 -10.64 24.61 -16.05
CA ARG A 1064 -10.25 26.00 -15.82
C ARG A 1064 -11.15 26.60 -14.75
N LEU A 1065 -10.55 27.33 -13.82
CA LEU A 1065 -11.18 28.08 -12.74
C LEU A 1065 -10.82 29.55 -12.90
N ARG A 1066 -11.77 30.36 -13.36
CA ARG A 1066 -11.56 31.81 -13.51
C ARG A 1066 -12.10 32.54 -12.28
N PRO A 1067 -11.28 33.30 -11.53
CA PRO A 1067 -11.77 34.11 -10.42
C PRO A 1067 -12.79 35.14 -10.92
N ASN A 1068 -13.97 35.22 -10.29
CA ASN A 1068 -15.04 36.16 -10.63
C ASN A 1068 -15.26 37.26 -9.57
N GLY A 1069 -14.52 37.20 -8.45
CA GLY A 1069 -14.56 38.21 -7.38
C GLY A 1069 -15.68 38.01 -6.34
N ALA A 1070 -16.62 37.09 -6.58
CA ALA A 1070 -17.73 36.82 -5.66
C ALA A 1070 -17.35 35.77 -4.59
N VAL A 1071 -16.28 36.02 -3.84
CA VAL A 1071 -15.83 35.12 -2.77
C VAL A 1071 -16.78 35.23 -1.57
N PRO A 1072 -17.39 34.14 -1.10
CA PRO A 1072 -18.30 34.18 0.05
C PRO A 1072 -17.57 34.44 1.36
N VAL A 1073 -18.31 34.73 2.43
CA VAL A 1073 -17.76 34.84 3.78
C VAL A 1073 -17.19 33.49 4.21
N GLY A 1074 -15.91 33.48 4.54
CA GLY A 1074 -15.20 32.28 4.97
C GLY A 1074 -13.84 32.64 5.55
N ILE A 1075 -13.07 31.62 5.92
CA ILE A 1075 -11.72 31.81 6.45
C ILE A 1075 -10.81 32.27 5.30
N ALA A 1076 -10.20 33.44 5.44
CA ALA A 1076 -9.12 33.92 4.60
C ALA A 1076 -7.80 33.27 5.02
N GLU A 1077 -7.44 33.36 6.30
CA GLU A 1077 -6.16 32.85 6.81
C GLU A 1077 -6.23 32.58 8.31
N VAL A 1078 -5.50 31.59 8.79
CA VAL A 1078 -5.26 31.29 10.20
C VAL A 1078 -3.76 31.40 10.45
N ARG A 1079 -3.36 32.21 11.43
CA ARG A 1079 -1.95 32.36 11.87
C ARG A 1079 -1.82 32.07 13.36
N ALA A 1080 -0.71 31.44 13.74
CA ALA A 1080 -0.43 31.18 15.14
C ALA A 1080 0.01 32.46 15.85
N LEU A 1081 -0.47 32.65 17.07
CA LEU A 1081 -0.03 33.69 18.00
C LEU A 1081 0.72 33.01 19.17
N HIS A 1082 1.44 33.80 19.97
CA HIS A 1082 2.15 33.29 21.13
C HIS A 1082 1.25 32.58 22.17
N ASP A 1083 -0.03 32.95 22.22
CA ASP A 1083 -1.03 32.49 23.18
C ASP A 1083 -2.33 31.98 22.53
N GLY A 1084 -2.32 31.73 21.22
CA GLY A 1084 -3.52 31.31 20.49
C GLY A 1084 -3.42 31.44 18.98
N PHE A 1085 -4.49 31.89 18.33
CA PHE A 1085 -4.59 31.97 16.86
C PHE A 1085 -5.36 33.21 16.39
N ALA A 1086 -4.93 33.82 15.30
CA ALA A 1086 -5.69 34.83 14.58
C ALA A 1086 -6.37 34.19 13.35
N ILE A 1087 -7.68 34.38 13.22
CA ILE A 1087 -8.48 33.94 12.06
C ILE A 1087 -8.95 35.18 11.30
N ASP A 1088 -8.41 35.38 10.11
CA ASP A 1088 -8.88 36.37 9.15
C ASP A 1088 -10.01 35.82 8.30
N PHE A 1089 -10.97 36.67 7.95
CA PHE A 1089 -12.13 36.35 7.12
C PHE A 1089 -12.12 37.13 5.81
N THR A 1090 -12.66 36.51 4.75
CA THR A 1090 -12.75 37.10 3.40
C THR A 1090 -13.64 38.35 3.36
N ALA A 1091 -14.59 38.46 4.29
CA ALA A 1091 -15.49 39.58 4.48
C ALA A 1091 -15.86 39.72 5.97
N PRO A 1092 -16.45 40.86 6.41
CA PRO A 1092 -16.88 41.04 7.79
C PRO A 1092 -17.88 39.97 8.25
N VAL A 1093 -17.65 39.37 9.42
CA VAL A 1093 -18.54 38.38 10.05
C VAL A 1093 -19.56 39.02 10.99
N ALA A 1094 -20.61 38.28 11.34
CA ALA A 1094 -21.62 38.73 12.29
C ALA A 1094 -21.02 38.82 13.71
N ARG A 1095 -20.82 40.05 14.20
CA ARG A 1095 -20.09 40.33 15.46
C ARG A 1095 -20.57 39.50 16.67
N GLY A 1096 -21.88 39.37 16.86
CA GLY A 1096 -22.44 38.61 17.97
C GLY A 1096 -22.13 37.11 17.89
N ARG A 1097 -22.14 36.52 16.69
CA ARG A 1097 -21.75 35.12 16.47
C ARG A 1097 -20.25 34.94 16.64
N ALA A 1098 -19.47 35.84 16.08
CA ALA A 1098 -18.01 35.76 16.09
C ALA A 1098 -17.39 36.00 17.48
N ALA A 1099 -18.04 36.77 18.36
CA ALA A 1099 -17.57 36.99 19.73
C ALA A 1099 -17.88 35.82 20.69
N ASP A 1100 -18.80 34.92 20.31
CA ASP A 1100 -19.19 33.78 21.13
C ASP A 1100 -18.23 32.60 20.93
N ALA A 1101 -17.44 32.31 21.97
CA ALA A 1101 -16.47 31.22 21.99
C ALA A 1101 -17.07 29.84 21.68
N SER A 1102 -18.37 29.62 21.94
CA SER A 1102 -19.04 28.35 21.66
C SER A 1102 -19.22 28.05 20.17
N ASN A 1103 -19.01 29.05 19.31
CA ASN A 1103 -19.00 28.89 17.85
C ASN A 1103 -17.66 28.37 17.30
N TYR A 1104 -16.66 28.17 18.17
CA TYR A 1104 -15.34 27.67 17.82
C TYR A 1104 -15.05 26.39 18.61
N SER A 1105 -14.52 25.39 17.92
CA SER A 1105 -13.94 24.20 18.53
C SER A 1105 -12.52 24.04 18.02
N VAL A 1106 -11.59 23.89 18.96
CA VAL A 1106 -10.17 23.66 18.67
C VAL A 1106 -9.78 22.35 19.34
N SER A 1107 -9.14 21.45 18.58
CA SER A 1107 -8.55 20.23 19.14
C SER A 1107 -7.12 20.07 18.67
N SER A 1108 -6.27 19.51 19.52
CA SER A 1108 -4.86 19.25 19.21
C SER A 1108 -4.57 17.76 19.27
N TYR A 1109 -3.67 17.26 18.42
CA TYR A 1109 -3.16 15.88 18.46
C TYR A 1109 -1.81 15.77 17.75
N ARG A 1110 -1.13 14.64 17.94
CA ARG A 1110 0.04 14.24 17.16
C ARG A 1110 -0.16 12.84 16.58
N ARG A 1111 0.71 12.43 15.66
CA ARG A 1111 0.75 11.05 15.16
C ARG A 1111 2.15 10.47 15.28
N ILE A 1112 2.20 9.15 15.44
CA ILE A 1112 3.46 8.41 15.52
C ILE A 1112 3.79 7.82 14.16
N THR A 1113 5.03 8.02 13.72
CA THR A 1113 5.62 7.36 12.55
C THR A 1113 5.70 5.86 12.77
N THR A 1114 5.14 5.07 11.85
CA THR A 1114 5.20 3.61 11.93
C THR A 1114 5.61 2.98 10.60
N PRO A 1115 6.26 1.81 10.58
CA PRO A 1115 6.49 1.06 9.33
C PRO A 1115 5.18 0.62 8.64
N ALA A 1116 4.06 0.64 9.36
CA ALA A 1116 2.74 0.35 8.81
C ALA A 1116 2.18 1.55 8.04
N TYR A 1117 1.16 1.31 7.21
CA TYR A 1117 0.52 2.41 6.51
C TYR A 1117 -0.24 3.32 7.48
N GLY A 1118 0.22 4.58 7.61
CA GLY A 1118 -0.32 5.58 8.51
C GLY A 1118 0.10 5.40 9.97
N GLY A 1119 -0.38 6.30 10.84
CA GLY A 1119 -0.19 6.26 12.28
C GLY A 1119 -1.49 6.64 13.03
N PRO A 1120 -1.75 6.10 14.23
CA PRO A 1120 -2.89 6.52 15.04
C PRO A 1120 -2.69 7.97 15.53
N ASP A 1121 -3.80 8.69 15.74
CA ASP A 1121 -3.80 9.91 16.55
C ASP A 1121 -3.45 9.51 17.99
N VAL A 1122 -2.54 10.26 18.61
CA VAL A 1122 -2.20 10.13 20.01
C VAL A 1122 -2.26 11.50 20.68
N ASP A 1123 -2.49 11.49 22.00
CA ASP A 1123 -2.59 12.67 22.85
C ASP A 1123 -3.61 13.71 22.38
N ARG A 1124 -4.71 13.24 21.75
CA ARG A 1124 -5.79 14.08 21.26
C ARG A 1124 -6.51 14.77 22.43
N GLU A 1125 -6.67 16.08 22.33
CA GLU A 1125 -7.31 16.90 23.36
C GLU A 1125 -8.20 17.98 22.73
N SER A 1126 -9.30 18.34 23.41
CA SER A 1126 -10.08 19.54 23.08
C SER A 1126 -9.52 20.74 23.84
N GLU A 1127 -9.06 21.76 23.10
CA GLU A 1127 -8.40 22.93 23.68
C GLU A 1127 -9.42 23.92 24.24
N SER A 1128 -9.07 24.54 25.36
CA SER A 1128 -9.94 25.53 26.02
C SER A 1128 -9.64 26.94 25.52
N ILE A 1129 -10.66 27.58 24.92
CA ILE A 1129 -10.61 29.00 24.54
C ILE A 1129 -10.87 29.87 25.77
N ALA A 1130 -9.92 30.76 26.08
CA ALA A 1130 -10.00 31.70 27.19
C ALA A 1130 -10.76 32.98 26.82
N ALA A 1131 -10.52 33.51 25.61
CA ALA A 1131 -11.17 34.70 25.09
C ALA A 1131 -11.20 34.69 23.55
N VAL A 1132 -12.16 35.43 22.97
CA VAL A 1132 -12.21 35.73 21.54
C VAL A 1132 -12.30 37.25 21.37
N GLU A 1133 -11.32 37.84 20.70
CA GLU A 1133 -11.28 39.28 20.40
C GLU A 1133 -11.54 39.53 18.92
N LEU A 1134 -12.53 40.39 18.61
CA LEU A 1134 -12.88 40.71 17.23
C LEU A 1134 -12.30 42.07 16.81
N SER A 1135 -11.74 42.15 15.61
CA SER A 1135 -11.26 43.41 15.05
C SER A 1135 -12.38 44.44 14.81
N PRO A 1136 -12.05 45.74 14.78
CA PRO A 1136 -13.03 46.81 14.54
C PRO A 1136 -13.76 46.73 13.19
N ASP A 1137 -13.17 46.08 12.17
CA ASP A 1137 -13.79 45.86 10.85
C ASP A 1137 -14.56 44.53 10.76
N GLY A 1138 -14.53 43.71 11.83
CA GLY A 1138 -15.16 42.40 11.87
C GLY A 1138 -14.52 41.37 10.93
N ARG A 1139 -13.30 41.61 10.43
CA ARG A 1139 -12.60 40.71 9.51
C ARG A 1139 -11.57 39.81 10.19
N ARG A 1140 -11.31 39.96 11.48
CA ARG A 1140 -10.38 39.12 12.25
C ARG A 1140 -10.96 38.75 13.61
N ALA A 1141 -10.87 37.48 13.96
CA ALA A 1141 -11.08 36.97 15.32
C ALA A 1141 -9.75 36.41 15.88
N SER A 1142 -9.30 36.93 17.02
CA SER A 1142 -8.17 36.40 17.78
C SER A 1142 -8.69 35.49 18.88
N LEU A 1143 -8.36 34.19 18.81
CA LEU A 1143 -8.71 33.20 19.80
C LEU A 1143 -7.52 33.01 20.75
N HIS A 1144 -7.70 33.35 22.02
CA HIS A 1144 -6.70 33.11 23.06
C HIS A 1144 -6.98 31.76 23.70
N LEU A 1145 -6.01 30.85 23.69
CA LEU A 1145 -6.13 29.54 24.32
C LEU A 1145 -5.55 29.58 25.73
N LYS A 1146 -6.11 28.78 26.64
CA LYS A 1146 -5.53 28.64 27.99
C LYS A 1146 -4.11 28.07 27.97
N ARG A 1147 -3.80 27.27 26.95
CA ARG A 1147 -2.46 26.74 26.70
C ARG A 1147 -2.25 26.47 25.22
N MET A 1148 -0.99 26.57 24.80
CA MET A 1148 -0.49 26.10 23.52
C MET A 1148 0.52 24.97 23.76
N ARG A 1149 0.42 23.92 22.95
CA ARG A 1149 1.29 22.73 22.92
C ARG A 1149 2.14 22.75 21.65
N ALA A 1150 3.46 22.79 21.81
CA ALA A 1150 4.40 22.70 20.69
C ALA A 1150 4.46 21.28 20.11
N GLY A 1151 4.63 21.15 18.79
CA GLY A 1151 4.68 19.85 18.08
C GLY A 1151 3.32 19.19 17.86
N PHE A 1152 2.21 19.94 17.99
CA PHE A 1152 0.85 19.44 17.80
C PHE A 1152 0.21 20.06 16.55
N VAL A 1153 -0.60 19.25 15.87
CA VAL A 1153 -1.51 19.73 14.83
C VAL A 1153 -2.78 20.24 15.50
N TYR A 1154 -3.24 21.43 15.13
CA TYR A 1154 -4.49 22.02 15.60
C TYR A 1154 -5.56 21.92 14.53
N GLU A 1155 -6.69 21.33 14.89
CA GLU A 1155 -7.89 21.22 14.06
C GLU A 1155 -8.94 22.20 14.55
N PHE A 1156 -9.45 23.02 13.62
CA PHE A 1156 -10.46 24.03 13.86
C PHE A 1156 -11.80 23.63 13.25
N GLN A 1157 -12.88 23.79 14.01
CA GLN A 1157 -14.24 23.74 13.49
C GLN A 1157 -14.97 25.02 13.91
N LEU A 1158 -15.51 25.72 12.92
CA LEU A 1158 -16.25 26.96 13.12
C LEU A 1158 -17.72 26.73 12.71
N ARG A 1159 -18.65 27.23 13.52
CA ARG A 1159 -20.05 27.36 13.09
C ARG A 1159 -20.19 28.49 12.06
N ASN A 1160 -21.36 28.62 11.46
CA ASN A 1160 -21.60 29.70 10.51
C ASN A 1160 -21.55 31.07 11.22
N LEU A 1161 -20.52 31.87 10.90
CA LEU A 1161 -20.31 33.22 11.44
C LEU A 1161 -20.82 34.32 10.50
N ALA A 1162 -21.32 33.98 9.31
CA ALA A 1162 -21.89 34.95 8.38
C ALA A 1162 -23.19 35.56 8.94
N SER A 1163 -23.55 36.75 8.47
CA SER A 1163 -24.88 37.32 8.73
C SER A 1163 -25.96 36.54 7.98
N ASP A 1164 -27.23 36.59 8.40
CA ASP A 1164 -28.32 35.84 7.72
C ASP A 1164 -28.58 36.30 6.28
N SER A 1165 -28.08 37.47 5.89
CA SER A 1165 -28.13 38.01 4.53
C SER A 1165 -26.96 37.60 3.64
N GLN A 1166 -26.02 36.79 4.14
CA GLN A 1166 -24.75 36.46 3.48
C GLN A 1166 -24.56 34.96 3.26
#